data_AF-A0A8T4G9X3-F1
#
_entry.id   AF-A0A8T4G9X3-F1
#
_cell.length_a   1.000
_cell.length_b   1.000
_cell.length_c   1.000
_cell.angle_alpha   90.00
_cell.angle_beta   90.00
_cell.angle_gamma   90.00
#
_symmetry.space_group_name_H-M   'P 1'
#
loop_
_entity.id
_entity.type
_entity.pdbx_description
1 polymer ?
#
loop_
_entity_poly.entity_id
_entity_poly.type
_entity_poly.pdbx_seq_one_letter_code
_entity_poly.pdbx_strand_id
1 'polypeptide(L)'
;MGWLSGWTHRRGITITEQSGSTLTDYQVRIELNSSNFDFAKANADGSDIRFTADDGETLLPYWIKKWPSQPYIKTWIKVPSIPAGGSTTIKVYYGNPNAESKSDGEAVFEFFDDFGVPIDSEKWDIIGDGTVKALVDTVLTTSDGDQGLAFDGEYWYWGHNNGTGVNGTIYKIDSSGNVVASFDGPPHAAGGDYRWDRGTILFSSGGDETPVVWEISKDGQKLREWDFSGEGYNRGALVAYEGDNKILLFTSDSSGNFKIGEYVINDDGTWSSTGNEWSHSSLGTSQGLDYHNGHVYYLVGDGDGSSTKVFKLKLNADGTISMVASASLPDGYEAEGLVYYNGEIFFGRSDHTIYKVSQVSIDISSYSTSIYSKDQFSTMMALVCKWRASSVTLDYPGFGYGNKGSPAPDIVDDSYQGHGITIGKIHAANDYVQGRQTDDGTNRDETENLGVDQSEYHIYEIRRYADYSKFYVDGELVASLDQNYPTEDLYVGIGGHTHSETGQSIADYIYVRKIAEQDPEISVGPEQSSDLQGWAYMREITITNPNSTELTDFQIPVILAGYNVVTNDGRDLRFYSSDGQTEMPYYVEEVNKASESIAEIWVKVSSVPANGSVDLYLYYGNPNAESKSDGEAVFEFYDDFDSGALDTTKWDSAGTVTISDGIVKIDSGNGYIKTKDTFGNSTLHFRLKMDGRKYNIGYGDKFDSPQIYVLLRDDGTSYGLYNRNSTADNKVTIQLTTPDEFHWYELKFGPNESSLCQDGTNCVTNSSYLPDQELYIGFQPWGSYTGPLYVDTVFVRKYAEQEPSVSVESEETQAGIEHTISLSDEIQLSHADKRDLSLSSKEILILIDNSHYHSILIKLLSDNVLLNEDIIKQVELLNLLSDDIPLYETIDKQADLYNTILSSISLSESKKDKISLSLDDALTLNELVYYSSTFYELLQENIGLQENFNAGFLFEQAISDIISISEQLNLLVGINPKDSLFTLEKAIHDINIKLKEEVDLSESAEIKRVLIALLSEVIALNEIANYLYSALMQKKEALNLSEKQINRLELALSSTIALSEDLAKSLSIIYKDGITISELSKLSLVASLITDILLSENVKRDTKVKILSLLKIDEKVISYLGLIPHEERTLYSLIVLSKLLYSLIKTEEEL
;
A
#
# COMPACT_ATOMS: atom_id res chain seq x y z
N MET A 1 -8.77 -5.25 12.37
CA MET A 1 -7.68 -5.02 11.41
C MET A 1 -7.88 -3.75 10.59
N GLY A 2 -7.85 -2.56 11.22
CA GLY A 2 -8.25 -1.30 10.56
C GLY A 2 -7.12 -0.45 9.97
N TRP A 3 -5.85 -0.66 10.36
CA TRP A 3 -4.77 0.29 10.04
C TRP A 3 -3.81 -0.16 8.92
N LEU A 4 -3.78 -1.46 8.59
CA LEU A 4 -2.97 -2.01 7.49
C LEU A 4 -3.49 -1.62 6.10
N SER A 5 -4.72 -1.13 6.00
CA SER A 5 -5.27 -0.58 4.76
C SER A 5 -4.42 0.58 4.26
N GLY A 6 -3.96 0.51 3.01
CA GLY A 6 -3.14 1.54 2.36
C GLY A 6 -1.63 1.35 2.47
N TRP A 7 -1.14 0.34 3.20
CA TRP A 7 0.29 -0.01 3.23
C TRP A 7 0.60 -1.03 2.13
N THR A 8 1.44 -0.67 1.16
CA THR A 8 1.68 -1.48 -0.05
C THR A 8 2.97 -2.30 -0.01
N HIS A 9 3.88 -1.99 0.92
CA HIS A 9 5.17 -2.67 1.05
C HIS A 9 5.49 -3.02 2.49
N ARG A 10 6.17 -4.15 2.67
CA ARG A 10 6.79 -4.49 3.97
C ARG A 10 8.05 -5.33 3.83
N ARG A 11 8.90 -5.31 4.85
CA ARG A 11 10.10 -6.16 5.00
C ARG A 11 10.17 -6.74 6.40
N GLY A 12 10.61 -7.99 6.52
CA GLY A 12 11.03 -8.57 7.81
C GLY A 12 12.43 -8.09 8.19
N ILE A 13 12.66 -7.90 9.48
CA ILE A 13 13.97 -7.51 10.03
C ILE A 13 14.28 -8.47 11.19
N THR A 14 15.30 -9.29 11.00
CA THR A 14 15.75 -10.27 11.98
C THR A 14 16.83 -9.65 12.86
N ILE A 15 16.66 -9.77 14.17
CA ILE A 15 17.56 -9.24 15.19
C ILE A 15 18.07 -10.43 16.01
N THR A 16 19.37 -10.68 15.96
CA THR A 16 20.02 -11.80 16.65
C THR A 16 20.82 -11.29 17.84
N GLU A 17 20.53 -11.86 19.01
CA GLU A 17 21.20 -11.56 20.27
C GLU A 17 22.63 -12.14 20.29
N GLN A 18 23.60 -11.37 20.77
CA GLN A 18 25.03 -11.74 20.69
C GLN A 18 25.76 -11.73 22.06
N SER A 19 25.15 -11.18 23.10
CA SER A 19 25.74 -11.03 24.43
C SER A 19 25.47 -12.21 25.37
N GLY A 20 24.56 -13.13 25.02
CA GLY A 20 24.20 -14.29 25.83
C GLY A 20 23.20 -13.97 26.95
N SER A 21 22.58 -12.79 26.94
CA SER A 21 21.56 -12.36 27.90
C SER A 21 20.30 -11.92 27.17
N THR A 22 19.12 -12.21 27.74
CA THR A 22 17.86 -11.76 27.14
C THR A 22 17.76 -10.25 27.28
N LEU A 23 17.53 -9.55 26.16
CA LEU A 23 17.42 -8.09 26.12
C LEU A 23 15.94 -7.71 26.12
N THR A 24 15.49 -6.95 27.12
CA THR A 24 14.08 -6.55 27.29
C THR A 24 13.90 -5.05 27.13
N ASP A 25 12.87 -4.64 26.40
CA ASP A 25 12.60 -3.25 26.04
C ASP A 25 13.88 -2.56 25.53
N TYR A 26 14.55 -3.23 24.60
CA TYR A 26 15.90 -2.87 24.15
C TYR A 26 15.83 -2.04 22.87
N GLN A 27 16.59 -0.95 22.82
CA GLN A 27 16.63 -0.07 21.65
C GLN A 27 17.66 -0.60 20.63
N VAL A 28 17.20 -0.97 19.45
CA VAL A 28 18.05 -1.45 18.34
C VAL A 28 18.17 -0.39 17.24
N ARG A 29 19.37 -0.24 16.66
CA ARG A 29 19.61 0.68 15.55
C ARG A 29 19.55 -0.06 14.23
N ILE A 30 18.55 0.21 13.40
CA ILE A 30 18.42 -0.36 12.07
C ILE A 30 18.94 0.63 11.03
N GLU A 31 19.71 0.13 10.07
CA GLU A 31 20.23 0.90 8.94
C GLU A 31 19.55 0.48 7.64
N LEU A 32 18.72 1.38 7.11
CA LEU A 32 18.07 1.21 5.82
C LEU A 32 18.83 2.02 4.77
N ASN A 33 19.08 1.43 3.60
CA ASN A 33 19.86 2.02 2.51
C ASN A 33 19.39 1.46 1.16
N SER A 34 19.82 2.03 0.03
CA SER A 34 19.37 1.61 -1.31
C SER A 34 19.54 0.11 -1.64
N SER A 35 20.38 -0.64 -0.91
CA SER A 35 20.52 -2.08 -1.14
C SER A 35 19.45 -2.92 -0.43
N ASN A 36 18.81 -2.39 0.61
CA ASN A 36 17.86 -3.12 1.45
C ASN A 36 16.52 -2.40 1.68
N PHE A 37 16.33 -1.20 1.13
CA PHE A 37 15.12 -0.39 1.24
C PHE A 37 14.98 0.53 0.02
N ASP A 38 13.78 0.58 -0.55
CA ASP A 38 13.48 1.39 -1.72
C ASP A 38 12.83 2.72 -1.29
N PHE A 39 13.64 3.78 -1.24
CA PHE A 39 13.21 5.10 -0.80
C PHE A 39 12.23 5.78 -1.75
N ALA A 40 12.07 5.31 -2.99
CA ALA A 40 11.09 5.85 -3.92
C ALA A 40 9.66 5.39 -3.61
N LYS A 41 9.51 4.33 -2.80
CA LYS A 41 8.23 3.76 -2.36
C LYS A 41 7.77 4.29 -1.00
N ALA A 42 8.56 5.13 -0.35
CA ALA A 42 8.18 5.83 0.87
C ALA A 42 7.90 7.29 0.55
N ASN A 43 7.13 7.96 1.40
CA ASN A 43 6.92 9.40 1.32
C ASN A 43 8.27 10.14 1.44
N ALA A 44 8.38 11.29 0.78
CA ALA A 44 9.61 12.09 0.75
C ALA A 44 10.06 12.58 2.15
N ASP A 45 9.16 12.56 3.13
CA ASP A 45 9.39 12.91 4.53
C ASP A 45 9.44 11.69 5.47
N GLY A 46 9.25 10.46 4.96
CA GLY A 46 9.22 9.22 5.74
C GLY A 46 8.05 9.09 6.71
N SER A 47 6.98 9.87 6.52
CA SER A 47 5.77 9.85 7.35
C SER A 47 5.07 8.48 7.34
N ASP A 48 5.22 7.75 6.25
CA ASP A 48 4.68 6.43 6.00
C ASP A 48 5.64 5.29 6.37
N ILE A 49 6.35 5.39 7.49
CA ILE A 49 7.12 4.27 8.04
C ILE A 49 6.45 3.73 9.28
N ARG A 50 6.28 2.41 9.40
CA ARG A 50 5.84 1.75 10.65
C ARG A 50 6.66 0.54 10.94
N PHE A 51 6.89 0.29 12.24
CA PHE A 51 7.47 -0.95 12.72
C PHE A 51 6.43 -1.71 13.54
N THR A 52 6.37 -3.02 13.36
CA THR A 52 5.56 -3.90 14.20
C THR A 52 6.41 -5.04 14.75
N ALA A 53 5.93 -5.68 15.80
CA ALA A 53 6.41 -7.00 16.18
C ALA A 53 6.16 -8.02 15.06
N ASP A 54 6.63 -9.24 15.27
CA ASP A 54 6.52 -10.33 14.29
C ASP A 54 5.07 -10.67 13.92
N ASP A 55 4.11 -10.41 14.81
CA ASP A 55 2.67 -10.57 14.55
C ASP A 55 2.14 -9.70 13.40
N GLY A 56 2.88 -8.65 12.99
CA GLY A 56 2.44 -7.72 11.94
C GLY A 56 1.36 -6.73 12.38
N GLU A 57 1.03 -6.68 13.67
CA GLU A 57 -0.06 -5.86 14.21
C GLU A 57 0.39 -4.95 15.36
N THR A 58 1.24 -5.47 16.26
CA THR A 58 1.68 -4.74 17.45
C THR A 58 2.70 -3.68 17.06
N LEU A 59 2.28 -2.42 17.01
CA LEU A 59 3.16 -1.29 16.70
C LEU A 59 4.30 -1.17 17.72
N LEU A 60 5.52 -1.04 17.21
CA LEU A 60 6.71 -0.80 18.00
C LEU A 60 7.07 0.68 17.97
N PRO A 61 7.42 1.29 19.11
CA PRO A 61 7.98 2.62 19.14
C PRO A 61 9.25 2.68 18.29
N TYR A 62 9.35 3.72 17.47
CA TYR A 62 10.51 3.96 16.64
C TYR A 62 10.81 5.45 16.57
N TRP A 63 12.07 5.77 16.27
CA TRP A 63 12.51 7.14 16.13
C TRP A 63 13.38 7.31 14.88
N ILE A 64 13.02 8.35 14.14
CA ILE A 64 13.68 8.87 12.95
C ILE A 64 13.85 10.37 13.20
N LYS A 65 15.10 10.84 13.39
CA LYS A 65 15.37 12.29 13.61
C LYS A 65 14.96 13.13 12.40
N LYS A 66 15.40 12.69 11.22
CA LYS A 66 15.13 13.39 9.97
C LYS A 66 15.21 12.40 8.82
N TRP A 67 14.20 12.41 7.96
CA TRP A 67 14.28 11.69 6.69
C TRP A 67 15.33 12.38 5.81
N PRO A 68 16.42 11.68 5.44
CA PRO A 68 17.49 12.29 4.67
C PRO A 68 17.09 12.45 3.20
N SER A 69 17.67 13.44 2.52
CA SER A 69 17.55 13.59 1.07
C SER A 69 18.35 12.54 0.28
N GLN A 70 19.18 11.76 0.97
CA GLN A 70 19.94 10.64 0.43
C GLN A 70 19.34 9.32 0.93
N PRO A 71 19.41 8.22 0.15
CA PRO A 71 18.75 6.95 0.47
C PRO A 71 19.54 6.13 1.51
N TYR A 72 19.71 6.71 2.70
CA TYR A 72 20.38 6.08 3.83
C TYR A 72 19.82 6.65 5.14
N ILE A 73 19.19 5.83 5.98
CA ILE A 73 18.64 6.25 7.26
C ILE A 73 19.04 5.31 8.39
N LYS A 74 19.43 5.91 9.52
CA LYS A 74 19.60 5.23 10.81
C LYS A 74 18.36 5.49 11.65
N THR A 75 17.65 4.44 12.04
CA THR A 75 16.45 4.53 12.87
C THR A 75 16.59 3.65 14.09
N TRP A 76 15.98 4.08 15.21
CA TRP A 76 15.98 3.34 16.47
C TRP A 76 14.61 2.76 16.75
N ILE A 77 14.54 1.49 17.12
CA ILE A 77 13.28 0.78 17.41
C ILE A 77 13.39 0.17 18.80
N LYS A 78 12.33 0.31 19.62
CA LYS A 78 12.25 -0.35 20.93
C LYS A 78 11.61 -1.72 20.78
N VAL A 79 12.40 -2.77 21.01
CA VAL A 79 11.98 -4.16 20.86
C VAL A 79 11.68 -4.78 22.23
N PRO A 80 10.49 -5.35 22.46
CA PRO A 80 10.09 -5.82 23.80
C PRO A 80 10.97 -6.92 24.37
N SER A 81 11.40 -7.88 23.54
CA SER A 81 12.22 -9.00 23.98
C SER A 81 13.06 -9.58 22.84
N ILE A 82 14.36 -9.77 23.09
CA ILE A 82 15.30 -10.46 22.21
C ILE A 82 15.92 -11.62 23.03
N PRO A 83 15.59 -12.89 22.74
CA PRO A 83 16.04 -14.03 23.55
C PRO A 83 17.57 -14.22 23.56
N ALA A 84 18.13 -14.60 24.71
CA ALA A 84 19.58 -14.87 24.85
C ALA A 84 20.08 -15.90 23.82
N GLY A 85 21.06 -15.54 23.00
CA GLY A 85 21.61 -16.37 21.92
C GLY A 85 20.60 -16.78 20.84
N GLY A 86 19.42 -16.16 20.81
CA GLY A 86 18.36 -16.39 19.83
C GLY A 86 18.11 -15.16 18.97
N SER A 87 17.05 -15.22 18.16
CA SER A 87 16.65 -14.13 17.28
C SER A 87 15.19 -13.77 17.49
N THR A 88 14.84 -12.53 17.17
CA THR A 88 13.45 -12.06 17.04
C THR A 88 13.29 -11.35 15.71
N THR A 89 12.09 -11.42 15.14
CA THR A 89 11.75 -10.69 13.91
C THR A 89 10.84 -9.51 14.23
N ILE A 90 11.04 -8.40 13.53
CA ILE A 90 10.11 -7.27 13.47
C ILE A 90 9.79 -6.98 12.01
N LYS A 91 8.73 -6.24 11.71
CA LYS A 91 8.37 -5.87 10.34
C LYS A 91 8.42 -4.37 10.16
N VAL A 92 8.92 -3.90 9.02
CA VAL A 92 8.80 -2.50 8.58
C VAL A 92 7.77 -2.41 7.46
N TYR A 93 6.83 -1.47 7.55
CA TYR A 93 5.80 -1.18 6.55
C TYR A 93 6.01 0.21 5.96
N TYR A 94 5.71 0.37 4.67
CA TYR A 94 5.79 1.63 3.92
C TYR A 94 4.91 1.64 2.65
N GLY A 95 4.81 2.79 1.98
CA GLY A 95 4.02 2.99 0.77
C GLY A 95 2.59 3.46 1.02
N ASN A 96 2.33 4.09 2.17
CA ASN A 96 1.03 4.66 2.49
C ASN A 96 1.06 6.19 2.35
N PRO A 97 0.62 6.77 1.21
CA PRO A 97 0.75 8.20 0.98
C PRO A 97 -0.06 9.07 1.96
N ASN A 98 -1.05 8.49 2.64
CA ASN A 98 -1.92 9.20 3.58
C ASN A 98 -1.48 9.05 5.05
N ALA A 99 -0.36 8.36 5.32
CA ALA A 99 0.09 8.12 6.68
C ALA A 99 0.81 9.34 7.27
N GLU A 100 0.42 9.76 8.47
CA GLU A 100 1.17 10.73 9.28
C GLU A 100 2.37 10.06 9.96
N SER A 101 3.45 10.78 10.25
CA SER A 101 4.57 10.21 11.03
C SER A 101 4.13 9.78 12.43
N LYS A 102 4.67 8.64 12.91
CA LYS A 102 4.55 8.15 14.31
C LYS A 102 5.92 7.99 14.97
N SER A 103 6.95 8.65 14.42
CA SER A 103 8.30 8.70 14.99
C SER A 103 8.25 9.43 16.34
N ASP A 104 8.70 8.76 17.40
CA ASP A 104 8.67 9.28 18.78
C ASP A 104 9.90 8.80 19.56
N GLY A 105 10.80 9.73 19.87
CA GLY A 105 12.01 9.45 20.64
C GLY A 105 11.73 9.17 22.12
N GLU A 106 10.71 9.80 22.71
CA GLU A 106 10.32 9.59 24.11
C GLU A 106 9.85 8.16 24.35
N ALA A 107 9.11 7.60 23.39
CA ALA A 107 8.61 6.24 23.47
C ALA A 107 9.72 5.19 23.29
N VAL A 108 10.83 5.55 22.64
CA VAL A 108 11.93 4.63 22.32
C VAL A 108 12.98 4.57 23.43
N PHE A 109 13.50 5.70 23.86
CA PHE A 109 14.69 5.77 24.71
C PHE A 109 14.35 5.81 26.20
N GLU A 110 15.34 5.54 27.06
CA GLU A 110 15.19 5.68 28.52
C GLU A 110 15.18 7.16 28.94
N PHE A 111 15.78 8.01 28.10
CA PHE A 111 15.70 9.46 28.16
C PHE A 111 15.87 10.00 26.75
N PHE A 112 15.10 11.01 26.38
CA PHE A 112 15.18 11.65 25.07
C PHE A 112 14.93 13.14 25.19
N ASP A 113 15.68 13.91 24.41
CA ASP A 113 15.36 15.29 24.11
C ASP A 113 15.93 15.67 22.75
N ASP A 114 15.10 16.19 21.86
CA ASP A 114 15.49 16.77 20.58
C ASP A 114 15.69 18.29 20.65
N PHE A 115 15.69 18.83 21.86
CA PHE A 115 15.79 20.24 22.19
C PHE A 115 14.71 21.09 21.52
N GLY A 116 13.50 20.53 21.38
CA GLY A 116 12.31 21.28 21.03
C GLY A 116 12.22 22.54 21.90
N VAL A 117 12.17 23.71 21.27
CA VAL A 117 12.16 24.96 22.01
C VAL A 117 10.73 25.27 22.43
N PRO A 118 10.50 25.76 23.66
CA PRO A 118 11.48 26.01 24.72
C PRO A 118 11.85 24.78 25.55
N ILE A 119 13.03 24.82 26.20
CA ILE A 119 13.61 23.70 26.96
C ILE A 119 12.68 23.21 28.08
N ASP A 120 12.40 21.91 28.08
CA ASP A 120 11.45 21.30 29.01
C ASP A 120 11.98 21.33 30.46
N SER A 121 11.39 22.21 31.29
CA SER A 121 11.77 22.31 32.70
C SER A 121 11.30 21.13 33.54
N GLU A 122 10.45 20.25 33.01
CA GLU A 122 10.10 18.98 33.66
C GLU A 122 11.25 17.97 33.55
N LYS A 123 12.05 18.03 32.47
CA LYS A 123 13.20 17.14 32.20
C LYS A 123 14.54 17.68 32.64
N TRP A 124 14.72 19.00 32.55
CA TRP A 124 16.01 19.65 32.78
C TRP A 124 15.97 20.61 33.97
N ASP A 125 17.00 20.52 34.80
CA ASP A 125 17.35 21.54 35.77
C ASP A 125 18.47 22.42 35.21
N ILE A 126 18.21 23.72 35.11
CA ILE A 126 19.20 24.72 34.73
C ILE A 126 20.00 25.10 35.99
N ILE A 127 21.32 24.96 35.93
CA ILE A 127 22.26 25.27 37.02
C ILE A 127 23.28 26.27 36.50
N GLY A 128 23.45 27.39 37.20
CA GLY A 128 24.38 28.45 36.81
C GLY A 128 23.74 29.83 36.72
N ASP A 129 24.50 30.80 36.22
CA ASP A 129 24.11 32.21 36.07
C ASP A 129 23.98 32.68 34.61
N GLY A 130 24.29 31.83 33.64
CA GLY A 130 24.06 32.06 32.20
C GLY A 130 22.63 31.74 31.76
N THR A 131 22.39 31.80 30.45
CA THR A 131 21.06 31.70 29.85
C THR A 131 20.97 30.60 28.81
N VAL A 132 19.85 29.89 28.77
CA VAL A 132 19.49 29.00 27.65
C VAL A 132 18.88 29.86 26.54
N LYS A 133 19.49 29.84 25.36
CA LYS A 133 19.03 30.56 24.17
C LYS A 133 18.58 29.60 23.08
N ALA A 134 17.55 30.00 22.36
CA ALA A 134 17.16 29.33 21.13
C ALA A 134 18.01 29.86 19.98
N LEU A 135 18.61 28.96 19.20
CA LEU A 135 19.16 29.31 17.90
C LEU A 135 18.03 29.30 16.87
N VAL A 136 18.10 30.25 15.95
CA VAL A 136 17.08 30.43 14.93
C VAL A 136 17.73 30.39 13.55
N ASP A 137 17.13 29.61 12.66
CA ASP A 137 17.54 29.51 11.27
C ASP A 137 16.60 30.35 10.41
N THR A 138 17.16 30.99 9.38
CA THR A 138 16.35 31.64 8.35
C THR A 138 15.66 30.56 7.50
N VAL A 139 14.33 30.60 7.43
CA VAL A 139 13.55 29.75 6.53
C VAL A 139 13.47 30.40 5.16
N LEU A 140 12.92 31.61 5.11
CA LEU A 140 12.81 32.40 3.89
C LEU A 140 12.66 33.89 4.22
N THR A 141 13.04 34.72 3.26
CA THR A 141 12.80 36.17 3.31
C THR A 141 11.76 36.51 2.25
N THR A 142 10.77 37.32 2.62
CA THR A 142 9.66 37.75 1.77
C THR A 142 9.72 39.26 1.54
N SER A 143 8.97 39.76 0.54
CA SER A 143 8.81 41.19 0.30
C SER A 143 7.82 41.87 1.25
N ASP A 144 6.91 41.11 1.88
CA ASP A 144 5.77 41.63 2.62
C ASP A 144 5.37 40.71 3.82
N GLY A 145 4.62 41.28 4.78
CA GLY A 145 4.07 40.62 5.99
C GLY A 145 4.78 41.04 7.28
N ASP A 146 4.03 41.30 8.37
CA ASP A 146 4.63 41.83 9.61
C ASP A 146 3.89 41.57 10.95
N GLN A 147 2.77 40.84 11.02
CA GLN A 147 2.02 40.70 12.31
C GLN A 147 1.55 39.27 12.65
N GLY A 148 0.79 38.62 11.76
CA GLY A 148 0.27 37.27 12.01
C GLY A 148 0.88 36.23 11.10
N LEU A 149 0.98 34.97 11.52
CA LEU A 149 1.56 33.90 10.70
C LEU A 149 0.71 32.64 10.78
N ALA A 150 0.40 32.03 9.64
CA ALA A 150 -0.19 30.69 9.55
C ALA A 150 0.50 29.88 8.44
N PHE A 151 0.48 28.56 8.54
CA PHE A 151 1.09 27.65 7.56
C PHE A 151 0.18 26.46 7.29
N ASP A 152 -0.03 26.14 6.02
CA ASP A 152 -0.91 25.03 5.62
C ASP A 152 -0.18 23.76 5.17
N GLY A 153 1.15 23.71 5.37
CA GLY A 153 2.02 22.65 4.87
C GLY A 153 2.71 22.97 3.54
N GLU A 154 2.18 23.94 2.76
CA GLU A 154 2.68 24.29 1.43
C GLU A 154 2.99 25.80 1.32
N TYR A 155 2.08 26.65 1.80
CA TYR A 155 2.15 28.10 1.74
C TYR A 155 2.12 28.71 3.14
N TRP A 156 2.87 29.81 3.27
CA TRP A 156 2.80 30.70 4.42
C TRP A 156 1.74 31.77 4.18
N TYR A 157 1.00 32.11 5.22
CA TYR A 157 0.04 33.22 5.22
C TYR A 157 0.50 34.23 6.26
N TRP A 158 0.92 35.41 5.80
CA TRP A 158 1.44 36.47 6.68
C TRP A 158 0.51 37.67 6.69
N GLY A 159 -0.04 38.00 7.86
CA GLY A 159 -0.89 39.16 8.08
C GLY A 159 -0.10 40.47 8.11
N HIS A 160 -0.76 41.55 7.68
CA HIS A 160 -0.24 42.89 7.66
C HIS A 160 -1.25 43.93 8.15
N ASN A 161 -0.73 44.92 8.88
CA ASN A 161 -1.51 46.02 9.43
C ASN A 161 -1.64 47.19 8.45
N ASN A 162 -2.83 47.39 7.89
CA ASN A 162 -3.16 48.53 7.03
C ASN A 162 -3.58 49.81 7.79
N GLY A 163 -3.55 49.77 9.13
CA GLY A 163 -3.99 50.85 10.02
C GLY A 163 -5.33 50.58 10.69
N THR A 164 -5.58 51.30 11.79
CA THR A 164 -6.76 51.11 12.65
C THR A 164 -8.09 51.30 11.90
N GLY A 165 -9.03 50.37 12.07
CA GLY A 165 -10.35 50.35 11.46
C GLY A 165 -10.37 49.99 9.97
N VAL A 166 -9.23 49.55 9.41
CA VAL A 166 -9.08 49.11 8.03
C VAL A 166 -8.77 47.61 8.02
N ASN A 167 -9.43 46.85 7.16
CA ASN A 167 -9.11 45.44 6.92
C ASN A 167 -7.61 45.27 6.71
N GLY A 168 -6.99 44.33 7.42
CA GLY A 168 -5.60 43.96 7.18
C GLY A 168 -5.42 43.29 5.82
N THR A 169 -4.18 43.10 5.41
CA THR A 169 -3.84 42.30 4.21
C THR A 169 -3.26 40.98 4.68
N ILE A 170 -3.64 39.87 4.05
CA ILE A 170 -3.00 38.56 4.27
C ILE A 170 -2.27 38.19 2.98
N TYR A 171 -0.96 38.00 3.07
CA TYR A 171 -0.11 37.60 1.96
C TYR A 171 0.07 36.09 1.95
N LYS A 172 -0.23 35.44 0.82
CA LYS A 172 0.08 34.03 0.56
C LYS A 172 1.46 33.94 -0.08
N ILE A 173 2.37 33.21 0.56
CA ILE A 173 3.79 33.18 0.23
C ILE A 173 4.20 31.73 -0.07
N ASP A 174 4.88 31.52 -1.19
CA ASP A 174 5.39 30.21 -1.58
C ASP A 174 6.69 29.83 -0.84
N SER A 175 7.15 28.60 -1.01
CA SER A 175 8.39 28.09 -0.41
C SER A 175 9.67 28.81 -0.86
N SER A 176 9.59 29.65 -1.90
CA SER A 176 10.70 30.50 -2.37
C SER A 176 10.65 31.91 -1.79
N GLY A 177 9.66 32.23 -0.95
CA GLY A 177 9.47 33.54 -0.34
C GLY A 177 8.76 34.56 -1.24
N ASN A 178 8.16 34.12 -2.36
CA ASN A 178 7.40 35.03 -3.23
C ASN A 178 5.96 35.14 -2.75
N VAL A 179 5.44 36.37 -2.71
CA VAL A 179 4.00 36.63 -2.57
C VAL A 179 3.28 36.18 -3.85
N VAL A 180 2.51 35.09 -3.76
CA VAL A 180 1.74 34.52 -4.88
C VAL A 180 0.29 35.02 -4.91
N ALA A 181 -0.23 35.48 -3.76
CA ALA A 181 -1.53 36.12 -3.67
C ALA A 181 -1.62 37.05 -2.44
N SER A 182 -2.62 37.93 -2.43
CA SER A 182 -2.96 38.75 -1.26
C SER A 182 -4.47 38.90 -1.14
N PHE A 183 -4.97 38.93 0.10
CA PHE A 183 -6.39 38.89 0.41
C PHE A 183 -6.74 39.87 1.54
N ASP A 184 -8.01 40.22 1.65
CA ASP A 184 -8.51 41.00 2.80
C ASP A 184 -8.55 40.11 4.05
N GLY A 185 -7.96 40.60 5.14
CA GLY A 185 -8.03 40.02 6.48
C GLY A 185 -8.83 40.88 7.45
N PRO A 186 -9.04 40.40 8.69
CA PRO A 186 -9.66 41.21 9.74
C PRO A 186 -8.85 42.50 9.97
N PRO A 187 -9.46 43.56 10.53
CA PRO A 187 -8.73 44.78 10.88
C PRO A 187 -7.52 44.45 11.74
N HIS A 188 -6.33 44.90 11.32
CA HIS A 188 -5.06 44.58 11.96
C HIS A 188 -4.84 43.06 12.10
N ALA A 189 -4.63 42.33 11.00
CA ALA A 189 -4.51 40.87 10.97
C ALA A 189 -3.25 40.35 11.73
N ALA A 190 -3.37 40.14 13.05
CA ALA A 190 -2.25 39.93 13.97
C ALA A 190 -2.12 38.50 14.51
N GLY A 191 -3.20 37.72 14.53
CA GLY A 191 -3.13 36.30 14.85
C GLY A 191 -3.53 35.48 13.63
N GLY A 192 -2.79 34.42 13.33
CA GLY A 192 -3.09 33.50 12.24
C GLY A 192 -2.94 32.07 12.72
N ASP A 193 -3.83 31.18 12.29
CA ASP A 193 -3.69 29.74 12.49
C ASP A 193 -4.39 28.96 11.38
N TYR A 194 -3.91 27.75 11.08
CA TYR A 194 -4.49 26.88 10.07
C TYR A 194 -5.49 25.90 10.67
N ARG A 195 -6.67 25.87 10.05
CA ARG A 195 -7.78 25.04 10.46
C ARG A 195 -7.79 23.74 9.66
N TRP A 196 -7.12 22.73 10.23
CA TRP A 196 -6.85 21.43 9.59
C TRP A 196 -8.10 20.64 9.19
N ASP A 197 -9.16 20.66 9.99
CA ASP A 197 -10.40 19.89 9.74
C ASP A 197 -11.19 20.37 8.50
N ARG A 198 -10.95 21.60 8.05
CA ARG A 198 -11.66 22.22 6.92
C ARG A 198 -10.73 22.69 5.80
N GLY A 199 -9.43 22.67 6.02
CA GLY A 199 -8.45 23.22 5.08
C GLY A 199 -8.60 24.72 4.86
N THR A 200 -8.90 25.47 5.93
CA THR A 200 -9.11 26.93 5.89
C THR A 200 -8.17 27.64 6.85
N ILE A 201 -8.15 28.97 6.83
CA ILE A 201 -7.23 29.78 7.62
C ILE A 201 -8.05 30.68 8.54
N LEU A 202 -7.68 30.71 9.82
CA LEU A 202 -8.24 31.65 10.78
C LEU A 202 -7.29 32.83 10.94
N PHE A 203 -7.83 34.04 10.91
CA PHE A 203 -7.10 35.25 11.31
C PHE A 203 -7.89 36.07 12.30
N SER A 204 -7.23 36.66 13.28
CA SER A 204 -7.82 37.56 14.27
C SER A 204 -7.31 38.98 14.16
N SER A 205 -8.14 39.91 14.60
CA SER A 205 -7.78 41.34 14.72
C SER A 205 -6.86 41.63 15.91
N GLY A 206 -5.85 42.47 15.75
CA GLY A 206 -4.87 42.83 16.77
C GLY A 206 -4.93 44.27 17.28
N GLY A 207 -4.00 44.62 18.17
CA GLY A 207 -3.83 45.98 18.69
C GLY A 207 -5.04 46.53 19.45
N ASP A 208 -5.49 47.74 19.10
CA ASP A 208 -6.66 48.40 19.73
C ASP A 208 -8.01 48.00 19.09
N GLU A 209 -8.03 47.08 18.13
CA GLU A 209 -9.26 46.62 17.46
C GLU A 209 -10.12 45.75 18.37
N THR A 210 -11.45 45.80 18.16
CA THR A 210 -12.38 44.86 18.79
C THR A 210 -12.10 43.43 18.31
N PRO A 211 -12.08 42.43 19.19
CA PRO A 211 -11.67 41.08 18.85
C PRO A 211 -12.66 40.44 17.87
N VAL A 212 -12.23 40.26 16.63
CA VAL A 212 -12.94 39.52 15.59
C VAL A 212 -12.05 38.43 15.02
N VAL A 213 -12.65 37.30 14.65
CA VAL A 213 -11.97 36.19 13.97
C VAL A 213 -12.63 35.94 12.63
N TRP A 214 -11.84 35.87 11.56
CA TRP A 214 -12.29 35.57 10.21
C TRP A 214 -11.82 34.18 9.81
N GLU A 215 -12.69 33.41 9.15
CA GLU A 215 -12.32 32.17 8.45
C GLU A 215 -12.21 32.47 6.96
N ILE A 216 -11.09 32.09 6.36
CA ILE A 216 -10.70 32.46 5.00
C ILE A 216 -10.31 31.19 4.23
N SER A 217 -10.76 31.05 2.98
CA SER A 217 -10.34 29.95 2.10
C SER A 217 -8.87 30.10 1.67
N LYS A 218 -8.23 29.02 1.20
CA LYS A 218 -6.86 29.05 0.64
C LYS A 218 -6.70 29.97 -0.57
N ASP A 219 -7.81 30.28 -1.22
CA ASP A 219 -7.95 31.16 -2.39
C ASP A 219 -8.43 32.57 -2.00
N GLY A 220 -8.51 32.86 -0.70
CA GLY A 220 -8.67 34.20 -0.17
C GLY A 220 -10.10 34.69 0.02
N GLN A 221 -11.09 33.81 -0.10
CA GLN A 221 -12.47 34.19 0.16
C GLN A 221 -12.74 34.19 1.65
N LYS A 222 -13.22 35.32 2.19
CA LYS A 222 -13.77 35.36 3.54
C LYS A 222 -15.04 34.50 3.59
N LEU A 223 -14.96 33.39 4.30
CA LEU A 223 -16.05 32.46 4.48
C LEU A 223 -16.95 32.90 5.64
N ARG A 224 -16.35 33.27 6.77
CA ARG A 224 -17.07 33.60 8.01
C ARG A 224 -16.37 34.66 8.85
N GLU A 225 -17.12 35.18 9.81
CA GLU A 225 -16.66 36.13 10.81
C GLU A 225 -17.40 35.86 12.13
N TRP A 226 -16.65 35.90 13.22
CA TRP A 226 -17.18 35.85 14.60
C TRP A 226 -16.74 37.11 15.35
N ASP A 227 -17.71 37.81 15.90
CA ASP A 227 -17.51 39.02 16.71
C ASP A 227 -17.47 38.67 18.19
N PHE A 228 -16.31 38.83 18.82
CA PHE A 228 -16.08 38.57 20.24
C PHE A 228 -16.10 39.86 21.07
N SER A 229 -16.73 40.92 20.57
CA SER A 229 -16.89 42.18 21.29
C SER A 229 -17.47 41.95 22.70
N GLY A 230 -16.74 42.39 23.71
CA GLY A 230 -17.07 42.25 25.13
C GLY A 230 -16.33 41.12 25.84
N GLU A 231 -15.67 40.22 25.12
CA GLU A 231 -14.91 39.12 25.71
C GLU A 231 -13.49 39.54 26.12
N GLY A 232 -12.99 38.89 27.17
CA GLY A 232 -11.65 39.13 27.70
C GLY A 232 -11.37 40.61 28.05
N TYR A 233 -10.36 41.21 27.42
CA TYR A 233 -10.04 42.64 27.56
C TYR A 233 -10.67 43.54 26.48
N ASN A 234 -11.46 42.95 25.58
CA ASN A 234 -12.16 43.63 24.48
C ASN A 234 -11.25 44.50 23.60
N ARG A 235 -10.00 44.05 23.41
CA ARG A 235 -9.02 44.60 22.46
C ARG A 235 -7.96 43.55 22.18
N GLY A 236 -7.31 43.65 21.03
CA GLY A 236 -6.08 42.93 20.66
C GLY A 236 -6.19 41.43 20.78
N ALA A 237 -6.53 40.73 19.69
CA ALA A 237 -6.77 39.30 19.69
C ALA A 237 -5.75 38.48 18.90
N LEU A 238 -5.40 37.32 19.46
CA LEU A 238 -4.77 36.21 18.75
C LEU A 238 -5.70 35.00 18.80
N VAL A 239 -5.66 34.17 17.77
CA VAL A 239 -6.49 32.97 17.65
C VAL A 239 -5.59 31.75 17.48
N ALA A 240 -5.93 30.66 18.17
CA ALA A 240 -5.44 29.33 17.88
C ALA A 240 -6.60 28.34 17.80
N TYR A 241 -6.48 27.34 16.94
CA TYR A 241 -7.44 26.29 16.69
C TYR A 241 -7.14 25.08 17.56
N GLU A 242 -8.13 24.60 18.30
CA GLU A 242 -7.99 23.45 19.20
C GLU A 242 -8.51 22.13 18.59
N GLY A 243 -9.30 22.20 17.51
CA GLY A 243 -10.04 21.03 16.99
C GLY A 243 -11.54 21.10 17.32
N ASP A 244 -12.36 20.29 16.65
CA ASP A 244 -13.80 20.17 16.92
C ASP A 244 -14.58 21.51 16.98
N ASN A 245 -14.29 22.43 16.06
CA ASN A 245 -14.83 23.80 16.06
C ASN A 245 -14.47 24.63 17.31
N LYS A 246 -13.48 24.24 18.11
CA LYS A 246 -13.00 25.02 19.24
C LYS A 246 -11.83 25.91 18.85
N ILE A 247 -11.83 27.10 19.42
CA ILE A 247 -10.71 28.04 19.33
C ILE A 247 -10.34 28.52 20.73
N LEU A 248 -9.07 28.85 20.88
CA LEU A 248 -8.56 29.68 21.96
C LEU A 248 -8.45 31.11 21.44
N LEU A 249 -9.20 32.02 22.06
CA LEU A 249 -9.11 33.45 21.79
C LEU A 249 -8.32 34.11 22.91
N PHE A 250 -7.15 34.63 22.55
CA PHE A 250 -6.31 35.41 23.43
C PHE A 250 -6.68 36.88 23.30
N THR A 251 -6.84 37.59 24.41
CA THR A 251 -6.98 39.06 24.41
C THR A 251 -6.05 39.67 25.45
N SER A 252 -5.53 40.87 25.18
CA SER A 252 -4.60 41.55 26.09
C SER A 252 -5.01 42.99 26.39
N ASP A 253 -4.50 43.53 27.50
CA ASP A 253 -4.56 44.96 27.80
C ASP A 253 -3.23 45.66 27.45
N SER A 254 -3.25 47.00 27.46
CA SER A 254 -2.07 47.82 27.19
C SER A 254 -0.98 47.73 28.28
N SER A 255 -1.19 46.93 29.33
CA SER A 255 -0.24 46.69 30.41
C SER A 255 0.40 45.29 30.31
N GLY A 256 0.11 44.53 29.25
CA GLY A 256 0.64 43.19 29.02
C GLY A 256 -0.01 42.10 29.88
N ASN A 257 -1.18 42.37 30.49
CA ASN A 257 -2.01 41.32 31.07
C ASN A 257 -2.85 40.70 29.96
N PHE A 258 -3.09 39.39 30.04
CA PHE A 258 -3.89 38.73 29.04
C PHE A 258 -4.84 37.68 29.61
N LYS A 259 -5.83 37.36 28.80
CA LYS A 259 -6.83 36.31 29.02
C LYS A 259 -6.89 35.40 27.80
N ILE A 260 -7.05 34.11 28.05
CA ILE A 260 -7.34 33.10 27.04
C ILE A 260 -8.72 32.55 27.36
N GLY A 261 -9.67 32.71 26.45
CA GLY A 261 -10.99 32.07 26.56
C GLY A 261 -11.12 30.96 25.52
N GLU A 262 -11.78 29.86 25.89
CA GLU A 262 -12.12 28.77 24.98
C GLU A 262 -13.56 28.94 24.49
N TYR A 263 -13.73 28.87 23.17
CA TYR A 263 -15.00 29.11 22.51
C TYR A 263 -15.26 28.07 21.43
N VAL A 264 -16.51 27.64 21.31
CA VAL A 264 -17.00 26.87 20.16
C VAL A 264 -17.53 27.85 19.13
N ILE A 265 -16.97 27.84 17.93
CA ILE A 265 -17.40 28.66 16.79
C ILE A 265 -18.38 27.89 15.90
N ASN A 266 -19.52 28.50 15.59
CA ASN A 266 -20.57 27.88 14.77
C ASN A 266 -20.56 28.42 13.35
N ASP A 267 -21.02 27.58 12.43
CA ASP A 267 -21.08 27.84 11.00
C ASP A 267 -21.98 29.01 10.57
N ASP A 268 -22.87 29.43 11.46
CA ASP A 268 -23.79 30.56 11.25
C ASP A 268 -23.21 31.91 11.71
N GLY A 269 -21.93 31.95 12.09
CA GLY A 269 -21.26 33.15 12.60
C GLY A 269 -21.54 33.43 14.08
N THR A 270 -22.25 32.54 14.78
CA THR A 270 -22.40 32.59 16.24
C THR A 270 -21.28 31.81 16.94
N TRP A 271 -21.11 32.05 18.24
CA TRP A 271 -20.17 31.30 19.07
C TRP A 271 -20.77 31.10 20.47
N SER A 272 -20.22 30.13 21.20
CA SER A 272 -20.56 29.90 22.61
C SER A 272 -19.30 29.67 23.44
N SER A 273 -19.20 30.33 24.60
CA SER A 273 -18.15 30.04 25.57
C SER A 273 -18.34 28.67 26.18
N THR A 274 -17.24 27.94 26.39
CA THR A 274 -17.25 26.66 27.12
C THR A 274 -17.22 26.85 28.64
N GLY A 275 -17.03 28.09 29.10
CA GLY A 275 -16.85 28.44 30.51
C GLY A 275 -15.41 28.37 30.99
N ASN A 276 -14.47 27.92 30.14
CA ASN A 276 -13.05 27.93 30.44
C ASN A 276 -12.44 29.30 30.10
N GLU A 277 -11.82 29.93 31.10
CA GLU A 277 -11.05 31.17 30.94
C GLU A 277 -9.78 31.06 31.78
N TRP A 278 -8.66 31.44 31.20
CA TRP A 278 -7.37 31.54 31.87
C TRP A 278 -6.84 32.95 31.83
N SER A 279 -6.13 33.36 32.87
CA SER A 279 -5.51 34.68 32.91
C SER A 279 -4.11 34.61 33.47
N HIS A 280 -3.24 35.49 32.97
CA HIS A 280 -1.90 35.66 33.50
C HIS A 280 -1.50 37.13 33.42
N SER A 281 -0.81 37.59 34.46
CA SER A 281 -0.16 38.91 34.52
C SER A 281 1.34 38.71 34.37
N SER A 282 2.05 39.56 33.63
CA SER A 282 3.53 39.62 33.61
C SER A 282 4.31 38.56 32.80
N LEU A 283 3.81 38.09 31.65
CA LEU A 283 4.66 37.37 30.66
C LEU A 283 5.16 38.28 29.52
N GLY A 284 4.64 39.51 29.41
CA GLY A 284 4.98 40.47 28.35
C GLY A 284 3.94 40.51 27.23
N THR A 285 4.09 41.47 26.32
CA THR A 285 3.16 41.70 25.19
C THR A 285 3.25 40.56 24.19
N SER A 286 2.11 39.93 23.89
CA SER A 286 2.07 38.85 22.90
C SER A 286 2.30 39.37 21.50
N GLN A 287 3.14 38.65 20.75
CA GLN A 287 3.35 38.86 19.33
C GLN A 287 2.96 37.65 18.48
N GLY A 288 2.55 36.55 19.09
CA GLY A 288 2.20 35.32 18.39
C GLY A 288 1.77 34.24 19.36
N LEU A 289 0.87 33.38 18.91
CA LEU A 289 0.34 32.28 19.71
C LEU A 289 -0.10 31.13 18.80
N ASP A 290 0.12 29.91 19.27
CA ASP A 290 -0.41 28.69 18.67
C ASP A 290 -0.71 27.66 19.77
N TYR A 291 -1.55 26.66 19.50
CA TYR A 291 -1.97 25.63 20.42
C TYR A 291 -1.75 24.23 19.86
N HIS A 292 -0.98 23.42 20.59
CA HIS A 292 -0.69 22.06 20.18
C HIS A 292 -0.49 21.14 21.38
N ASN A 293 -1.04 19.91 21.30
CA ASN A 293 -0.91 18.87 22.32
C ASN A 293 -1.18 19.36 23.76
N GLY A 294 -2.27 20.13 23.96
CA GLY A 294 -2.67 20.64 25.27
C GLY A 294 -1.80 21.78 25.83
N HIS A 295 -0.91 22.34 25.01
CA HIS A 295 -0.02 23.44 25.37
C HIS A 295 -0.22 24.64 24.46
N VAL A 296 -0.07 25.83 25.04
CA VAL A 296 -0.03 27.09 24.30
C VAL A 296 1.42 27.49 24.09
N TYR A 297 1.82 27.68 22.84
CA TYR A 297 3.10 28.26 22.47
C TYR A 297 2.90 29.77 22.33
N TYR A 298 3.66 30.54 23.12
CA TYR A 298 3.41 31.95 23.32
C TYR A 298 4.67 32.76 23.05
N LEU A 299 4.63 33.61 22.02
CA LEU A 299 5.71 34.51 21.64
C LEU A 299 5.50 35.89 22.25
N VAL A 300 6.56 36.44 22.82
CA VAL A 300 6.58 37.76 23.45
C VAL A 300 7.70 38.60 22.89
N GLY A 301 7.43 39.88 22.64
CA GLY A 301 8.43 40.87 22.24
C GLY A 301 8.15 42.27 22.82
N ASP A 302 9.21 43.05 23.03
CA ASP A 302 9.15 44.41 23.61
C ASP A 302 9.04 45.54 22.55
N GLY A 303 8.66 45.24 21.30
CA GLY A 303 8.54 46.26 20.24
C GLY A 303 9.87 46.72 19.62
N ASP A 304 11.00 46.40 20.27
CA ASP A 304 12.34 46.82 19.83
C ASP A 304 13.30 45.65 19.58
N GLY A 305 12.81 44.41 19.74
CA GLY A 305 13.58 43.19 19.51
C GLY A 305 14.69 42.90 20.53
N SER A 306 14.71 43.56 21.69
CA SER A 306 15.79 43.46 22.70
C SER A 306 15.59 42.42 23.80
N SER A 307 14.44 41.74 23.84
CA SER A 307 14.07 40.84 24.95
C SER A 307 13.09 39.72 24.55
N THR A 308 13.06 39.35 23.27
CA THR A 308 12.07 38.42 22.71
C THR A 308 12.20 37.02 23.30
N LYS A 309 11.08 36.44 23.73
CA LYS A 309 11.02 35.09 24.33
C LYS A 309 9.88 34.28 23.76
N VAL A 310 10.10 32.97 23.69
CA VAL A 310 9.04 31.99 23.45
C VAL A 310 8.81 31.17 24.71
N PHE A 311 7.54 30.95 25.04
CA PHE A 311 7.09 30.16 26.18
C PHE A 311 6.25 28.99 25.72
N LYS A 312 6.39 27.85 26.41
CA LYS A 312 5.42 26.76 26.38
C LYS A 312 4.62 26.86 27.66
N LEU A 313 3.32 27.04 27.53
CA LEU A 313 2.41 27.30 28.63
C LEU A 313 1.41 26.16 28.76
N LYS A 314 1.04 25.84 30.00
CA LYS A 314 -0.01 24.88 30.33
C LYS A 314 -1.21 25.61 30.89
N LEU A 315 -2.38 25.33 30.33
CA LEU A 315 -3.66 25.84 30.80
C LEU A 315 -4.19 24.91 31.89
N ASN A 316 -4.26 25.38 33.14
CA ASN A 316 -4.66 24.53 34.26
C ASN A 316 -6.19 24.56 34.45
N ALA A 317 -6.76 23.44 34.90
CA ALA A 317 -8.21 23.33 35.13
C ALA A 317 -8.77 24.34 36.18
N ASP A 318 -7.91 24.98 36.98
CA ASP A 318 -8.29 26.01 37.96
C ASP A 318 -8.34 27.43 37.39
N GLY A 319 -8.12 27.61 36.08
CA GLY A 319 -8.10 28.90 35.40
C GLY A 319 -6.76 29.65 35.49
N THR A 320 -5.71 29.01 36.03
CA THR A 320 -4.35 29.57 36.04
C THR A 320 -3.53 29.09 34.85
N ILE A 321 -2.47 29.83 34.51
CA ILE A 321 -1.51 29.44 33.47
C ILE A 321 -0.17 29.13 34.15
N SER A 322 0.40 27.97 33.84
CA SER A 322 1.75 27.58 34.29
C SER A 322 2.75 27.66 33.14
N MET A 323 3.93 28.20 33.43
CA MET A 323 5.06 28.16 32.51
C MET A 323 5.72 26.78 32.57
N VAL A 324 5.67 26.03 31.46
CA VAL A 324 6.31 24.72 31.32
C VAL A 324 7.77 24.89 30.89
N ALA A 325 8.01 25.83 29.97
CA ALA A 325 9.33 26.09 29.44
C ALA A 325 9.44 27.51 28.88
N SER A 326 10.66 28.06 28.83
CA SER A 326 10.94 29.33 28.16
C SER A 326 12.32 29.34 27.50
N ALA A 327 12.47 30.06 26.41
CA ALA A 327 13.77 30.33 25.79
C ALA A 327 13.81 31.75 25.24
N SER A 328 14.97 32.41 25.39
CA SER A 328 15.21 33.70 24.75
C SER A 328 15.56 33.48 23.28
N LEU A 329 14.96 34.27 22.40
CA LEU A 329 15.33 34.34 20.99
C LEU A 329 16.50 35.33 20.79
N PRO A 330 17.28 35.23 19.70
CA PRO A 330 18.41 36.14 19.47
C PRO A 330 17.95 37.59 19.26
N ASP A 331 18.66 38.55 19.85
CA ASP A 331 18.34 39.98 19.77
C ASP A 331 18.46 40.54 18.34
N GLY A 332 17.72 41.62 18.04
CA GLY A 332 18.00 42.49 16.89
C GLY A 332 16.82 42.86 16.00
N TYR A 333 15.69 42.14 16.11
CA TYR A 333 14.46 42.42 15.38
C TYR A 333 13.23 42.02 16.21
N GLU A 334 12.13 42.75 16.05
CA GLU A 334 10.85 42.41 16.66
C GLU A 334 10.31 41.13 16.02
N ALA A 335 9.84 40.18 16.83
CA ALA A 335 9.28 38.92 16.37
C ALA A 335 7.77 39.01 16.33
N GLU A 336 7.15 38.38 15.33
CA GLU A 336 5.76 38.61 14.90
C GLU A 336 5.16 37.30 14.36
N GLY A 337 3.96 36.94 14.82
CA GLY A 337 3.30 35.67 14.53
C GLY A 337 4.02 34.46 15.15
N LEU A 338 3.29 33.36 15.35
CA LEU A 338 3.86 32.09 15.76
C LEU A 338 3.10 30.95 15.10
N VAL A 339 3.83 29.97 14.58
CA VAL A 339 3.28 28.71 14.07
C VAL A 339 4.06 27.57 14.69
N TYR A 340 3.36 26.57 15.21
CA TYR A 340 3.89 25.28 15.62
C TYR A 340 3.49 24.24 14.57
N TYR A 341 4.46 23.71 13.84
CA TYR A 341 4.21 22.71 12.81
C TYR A 341 5.26 21.60 12.85
N ASN A 342 4.80 20.35 12.93
CA ASN A 342 5.64 19.15 12.90
C ASN A 342 6.82 19.17 13.91
N GLY A 343 6.56 19.61 15.15
CA GLY A 343 7.58 19.68 16.19
C GLY A 343 8.39 20.98 16.22
N GLU A 344 8.21 21.86 15.23
CA GLU A 344 9.05 23.03 15.00
C GLU A 344 8.26 24.32 15.23
N ILE A 345 8.93 25.34 15.78
CA ILE A 345 8.36 26.67 15.97
C ILE A 345 8.88 27.60 14.89
N PHE A 346 7.96 28.30 14.25
CA PHE A 346 8.22 29.33 13.26
C PHE A 346 7.63 30.65 13.72
N PHE A 347 8.30 31.74 13.36
CA PHE A 347 7.83 33.08 13.66
C PHE A 347 8.41 34.05 12.62
N GLY A 348 7.66 35.09 12.28
CA GLY A 348 8.12 36.18 11.46
C GLY A 348 8.94 37.19 12.26
N ARG A 349 9.67 38.05 11.57
CA ARG A 349 10.33 39.21 12.16
C ARG A 349 10.08 40.46 11.35
N SER A 350 10.30 41.62 11.98
CA SER A 350 10.17 42.95 11.38
C SER A 350 11.09 43.21 10.17
N ASP A 351 12.01 42.29 9.86
CA ASP A 351 12.85 42.31 8.66
C ASP A 351 12.26 41.50 7.48
N HIS A 352 10.98 41.12 7.57
CA HIS A 352 10.24 40.30 6.61
C HIS A 352 10.86 38.92 6.39
N THR A 353 11.50 38.37 7.41
CA THR A 353 12.06 37.01 7.36
C THR A 353 11.28 36.10 8.29
N ILE A 354 10.91 34.92 7.79
CA ILE A 354 10.36 33.84 8.59
C ILE A 354 11.53 33.04 9.13
N TYR A 355 11.58 32.92 10.45
CA TYR A 355 12.60 32.17 11.16
C TYR A 355 11.98 30.91 11.74
N LYS A 356 12.82 29.89 11.79
CA LYS A 356 12.54 28.65 12.50
C LYS A 356 13.43 28.61 13.72
N VAL A 357 12.86 28.21 14.85
CA VAL A 357 13.67 27.82 15.98
C VAL A 357 14.27 26.44 15.71
N SER A 358 15.60 26.38 15.63
CA SER A 358 16.30 25.19 15.15
C SER A 358 16.95 24.37 16.25
N GLN A 359 17.54 25.00 17.27
CA GLN A 359 18.39 24.33 18.27
C GLN A 359 18.39 25.08 19.61
N VAL A 360 18.86 24.40 20.66
CA VAL A 360 19.17 25.04 21.95
C VAL A 360 20.68 25.26 22.07
N SER A 361 21.06 26.50 22.34
CA SER A 361 22.40 26.87 22.76
C SER A 361 22.40 27.22 24.24
N ILE A 362 23.34 26.64 24.98
CA ILE A 362 23.60 27.03 26.36
C ILE A 362 24.71 28.07 26.33
N ASP A 363 24.38 29.33 26.60
CA ASP A 363 25.36 30.40 26.70
C ASP A 363 26.14 30.25 28.01
N ILE A 364 27.43 30.04 27.89
CA ILE A 364 28.37 29.97 29.00
C ILE A 364 28.92 31.39 29.20
N SER A 365 28.21 32.23 29.93
CA SER A 365 28.66 33.58 30.29
C SER A 365 29.03 33.66 31.77
N SER A 366 30.33 33.74 32.06
CA SER A 366 30.96 33.92 33.39
C SER A 366 30.46 32.99 34.51
N TYR A 367 31.29 32.03 34.96
CA TYR A 367 30.99 31.12 36.09
C TYR A 367 29.80 30.16 35.88
N SER A 368 29.89 29.41 34.77
CA SER A 368 29.25 28.12 34.50
C SER A 368 27.75 28.08 34.29
N THR A 369 27.31 27.43 33.21
CA THR A 369 25.90 27.10 33.01
C THR A 369 25.80 25.72 32.42
N SER A 370 24.97 24.90 33.04
CA SER A 370 24.68 23.54 32.62
C SER A 370 23.21 23.25 32.80
N ILE A 371 22.71 22.36 31.94
CA ILE A 371 21.45 21.67 32.15
C ILE A 371 21.75 20.25 32.56
N TYR A 372 21.04 19.75 33.58
CA TYR A 372 21.09 18.36 33.98
C TYR A 372 19.70 17.76 33.87
N SER A 373 19.63 16.53 33.38
CA SER A 373 18.45 15.69 33.52
C SER A 373 17.99 15.64 34.98
N LYS A 374 16.68 15.48 35.20
CA LYS A 374 16.13 15.24 36.54
C LYS A 374 16.33 13.82 37.03
N ASP A 375 16.54 12.88 36.10
CA ASP A 375 16.72 11.46 36.36
C ASP A 375 18.21 11.08 36.36
N GLN A 376 18.55 10.05 37.14
CA GLN A 376 19.87 9.44 37.15
C GLN A 376 19.85 8.13 36.37
N PHE A 377 20.98 7.80 35.76
CA PHE A 377 21.15 6.60 34.93
C PHE A 377 22.30 5.75 35.43
N SER A 378 22.03 4.45 35.55
CA SER A 378 22.99 3.44 36.00
C SER A 378 24.04 3.09 34.94
N THR A 379 24.92 2.16 35.28
CA THR A 379 25.74 1.45 34.28
C THR A 379 24.87 0.56 33.38
N MET A 380 25.47 0.01 32.33
CA MET A 380 24.81 -0.66 31.19
C MET A 380 23.91 0.26 30.36
N MET A 381 24.30 1.53 30.26
CA MET A 381 23.64 2.55 29.45
C MET A 381 24.63 3.30 28.55
N ALA A 382 24.13 3.79 27.42
CA ALA A 382 24.83 4.70 26.54
C ALA A 382 24.14 6.07 26.50
N LEU A 383 24.92 7.12 26.67
CA LEU A 383 24.51 8.50 26.38
C LEU A 383 24.95 8.83 24.97
N VAL A 384 24.01 9.23 24.11
CA VAL A 384 24.31 9.72 22.76
C VAL A 384 23.88 11.17 22.65
N CYS A 385 24.75 12.02 22.12
CA CYS A 385 24.47 13.44 21.91
C CYS A 385 25.04 13.89 20.56
N LYS A 386 24.23 14.55 19.75
CA LYS A 386 24.72 15.30 18.59
C LYS A 386 25.02 16.72 19.03
N TRP A 387 26.31 17.06 19.04
CA TRP A 387 26.82 18.22 19.78
C TRP A 387 27.91 18.96 19.02
N ARG A 388 28.05 20.26 19.29
CA ARG A 388 29.20 21.10 18.92
C ARG A 388 29.41 22.25 19.91
N ALA A 389 30.60 22.85 19.87
CA ALA A 389 30.95 24.07 20.59
C ALA A 389 31.05 25.31 19.66
N SER A 390 30.78 26.51 20.19
CA SER A 390 30.90 27.75 19.40
C SER A 390 32.33 28.36 19.43
N SER A 391 33.16 28.05 18.44
CA SER A 391 34.51 28.62 18.22
C SER A 391 35.55 28.49 19.38
N VAL A 392 36.82 28.59 19.00
CA VAL A 392 37.98 27.85 19.58
C VAL A 392 38.57 28.39 20.90
N THR A 393 37.83 29.18 21.68
CA THR A 393 38.36 29.82 22.92
C THR A 393 37.64 29.43 24.21
N LEU A 394 36.80 28.40 24.17
CA LEU A 394 36.13 27.86 25.35
C LEU A 394 37.06 26.96 26.16
N ASP A 395 37.24 27.24 27.46
CA ASP A 395 38.07 26.37 28.30
C ASP A 395 37.47 24.96 28.45
N TYR A 396 36.14 24.83 28.55
CA TYR A 396 35.46 23.55 28.86
C TYR A 396 34.00 23.45 28.35
N PRO A 397 33.72 23.45 27.04
CA PRO A 397 32.38 23.11 26.56
C PRO A 397 32.22 21.59 26.48
N GLY A 398 31.11 21.03 26.94
CA GLY A 398 30.94 19.58 26.93
C GLY A 398 29.58 19.06 27.34
N PHE A 399 29.43 17.74 27.23
CA PHE A 399 28.29 16.99 27.72
C PHE A 399 28.78 15.67 28.34
N GLY A 400 27.98 15.06 29.20
CA GLY A 400 28.40 13.83 29.87
C GLY A 400 27.48 13.35 31.00
N TYR A 401 27.97 12.37 31.74
CA TYR A 401 27.39 11.88 32.99
C TYR A 401 28.06 12.57 34.19
N GLY A 402 27.28 13.07 35.13
CA GLY A 402 27.84 13.69 36.34
C GLY A 402 26.84 13.90 37.46
N ASN A 403 27.36 14.37 38.60
CA ASN A 403 26.55 14.75 39.75
C ASN A 403 25.96 16.17 39.57
N LYS A 404 24.69 16.32 39.96
CA LYS A 404 23.95 17.59 39.86
C LYS A 404 24.57 18.66 40.79
N GLY A 405 24.81 19.85 40.25
CA GLY A 405 25.39 20.98 40.99
C GLY A 405 26.83 21.34 40.57
N SER A 406 27.44 20.55 39.68
CA SER A 406 28.71 20.88 39.07
C SER A 406 28.53 21.85 37.88
N PRO A 407 29.38 22.89 37.75
CA PRO A 407 29.37 23.86 36.66
C PRO A 407 29.36 23.29 35.23
N ALA A 408 29.90 22.08 35.04
CA ALA A 408 29.85 21.28 33.82
C ALA A 408 29.68 19.80 34.19
N PRO A 409 29.15 18.93 33.30
CA PRO A 409 28.91 17.51 33.55
C PRO A 409 30.09 16.71 34.10
N ASP A 410 31.34 17.20 33.98
CA ASP A 410 32.40 17.01 34.99
C ASP A 410 33.62 17.88 34.65
N ILE A 411 33.55 19.20 34.89
CA ILE A 411 34.76 19.98 35.18
C ILE A 411 34.40 20.90 36.33
N VAL A 412 34.99 20.64 37.49
CA VAL A 412 34.99 21.61 38.58
C VAL A 412 36.42 21.85 39.04
N ASP A 413 36.73 23.14 39.14
CA ASP A 413 37.79 23.74 39.95
C ASP A 413 38.15 22.87 41.18
N ASP A 414 39.42 22.85 41.56
CA ASP A 414 40.04 22.00 42.60
C ASP A 414 39.33 22.02 43.98
N SER A 415 38.28 22.84 44.12
CA SER A 415 37.42 23.02 45.28
C SER A 415 36.22 22.06 45.41
N TYR A 416 35.85 21.29 44.37
CA TYR A 416 34.69 20.35 44.44
C TYR A 416 35.10 18.87 44.26
N GLN A 417 34.54 18.01 45.10
CA GLN A 417 34.65 16.54 44.99
C GLN A 417 33.53 16.05 44.08
N GLY A 418 33.88 15.56 42.89
CA GLY A 418 32.93 15.10 41.87
C GLY A 418 33.29 13.73 41.31
N HIS A 419 32.27 12.99 40.90
CA HIS A 419 32.34 11.76 40.11
C HIS A 419 31.62 12.03 38.78
N GLY A 420 32.21 11.67 37.64
CA GLY A 420 31.65 11.96 36.33
C GLY A 420 32.48 11.46 35.13
N ILE A 421 31.88 11.54 33.94
CA ILE A 421 32.47 11.22 32.65
C ILE A 421 31.99 12.27 31.64
N THR A 422 32.91 13.00 31.02
CA THR A 422 32.58 14.09 30.08
C THR A 422 33.41 14.02 28.81
N ILE A 423 32.84 14.57 27.73
CA ILE A 423 33.54 14.88 26.50
C ILE A 423 33.76 16.40 26.44
N GLY A 424 35.01 16.86 26.35
CA GLY A 424 35.35 18.28 26.15
C GLY A 424 36.65 18.79 26.80
N LYS A 425 37.50 19.50 26.00
CA LYS A 425 38.34 20.66 26.38
C LYS A 425 39.01 21.29 25.15
N ILE A 426 38.92 22.62 25.00
CA ILE A 426 39.63 23.38 23.96
C ILE A 426 40.76 24.21 24.63
N HIS A 427 41.81 23.52 25.10
CA HIS A 427 43.09 24.19 25.36
C HIS A 427 44.28 23.21 25.29
N ALA A 428 45.28 23.57 24.49
CA ALA A 428 46.46 22.79 24.08
C ALA A 428 46.24 21.71 22.99
N ALA A 429 45.66 22.13 21.86
CA ALA A 429 45.74 21.46 20.54
C ALA A 429 45.34 19.96 20.48
N ASN A 430 44.62 19.46 21.48
CA ASN A 430 44.10 18.08 21.53
C ASN A 430 42.72 18.11 22.20
N ASP A 431 41.68 17.66 21.48
CA ASP A 431 40.32 17.44 21.98
C ASP A 431 40.31 16.22 22.88
N TYR A 432 39.68 16.18 24.06
CA TYR A 432 39.74 14.97 24.90
C TYR A 432 38.46 14.52 25.61
N VAL A 433 38.47 13.25 25.99
CA VAL A 433 37.57 12.60 26.94
C VAL A 433 38.18 12.62 28.34
N GLN A 434 37.37 12.80 29.39
CA GLN A 434 37.81 12.72 30.78
C GLN A 434 36.82 11.87 31.62
N GLY A 435 37.36 10.96 32.45
CA GLY A 435 36.59 10.25 33.48
C GLY A 435 37.24 10.41 34.85
N ARG A 436 36.43 10.64 35.89
CA ARG A 436 36.91 10.93 37.25
C ARG A 436 36.06 10.21 38.30
N GLN A 437 36.72 9.65 39.31
CA GLN A 437 36.12 9.05 40.52
C GLN A 437 36.90 9.56 41.74
N THR A 438 36.24 10.06 42.80
CA THR A 438 36.95 10.64 43.98
C THR A 438 36.52 10.05 45.31
N ASP A 439 37.47 9.58 46.13
CA ASP A 439 37.22 9.29 47.56
C ASP A 439 38.29 9.85 48.53
N ASP A 440 39.53 10.16 48.11
CA ASP A 440 40.59 10.58 49.07
C ASP A 440 41.82 11.36 48.55
N GLY A 441 41.73 12.05 47.41
CA GLY A 441 42.58 13.24 47.17
C GLY A 441 43.85 13.10 46.33
N THR A 442 43.84 12.37 45.21
CA THR A 442 44.73 12.67 44.08
C THR A 442 43.97 12.56 42.76
N ASN A 443 43.73 13.68 42.07
CA ASN A 443 43.19 13.66 40.70
C ASN A 443 44.07 12.79 39.81
N ARG A 444 43.48 11.77 39.18
CA ARG A 444 44.09 11.01 38.09
C ARG A 444 43.17 11.14 36.90
N ASP A 445 43.37 12.20 36.13
CA ASP A 445 42.68 12.38 34.85
C ASP A 445 43.31 11.42 33.83
N GLU A 446 42.51 10.55 33.23
CA GLU A 446 42.87 9.90 31.98
C GLU A 446 42.28 10.73 30.83
N THR A 447 43.16 11.23 29.95
CA THR A 447 42.79 12.06 28.80
C THR A 447 43.20 11.38 27.52
N GLU A 448 42.26 11.08 26.63
CA GLU A 448 42.51 10.55 25.28
C GLU A 448 42.03 11.52 24.21
N ASN A 449 42.79 11.66 23.11
CA ASN A 449 42.48 12.62 22.05
C ASN A 449 41.35 12.12 21.14
N LEU A 450 40.29 12.93 20.93
CA LEU A 450 39.13 12.57 20.10
C LEU A 450 39.41 12.65 18.59
N GLY A 451 40.38 13.47 18.16
CA GLY A 451 40.79 13.59 16.76
C GLY A 451 39.78 14.25 15.81
N VAL A 452 38.82 15.02 16.33
CA VAL A 452 37.76 15.68 15.55
C VAL A 452 37.60 17.16 15.93
N ASP A 453 37.17 18.00 14.98
CA ASP A 453 36.92 19.42 15.24
C ASP A 453 35.59 19.63 15.98
N GLN A 454 35.66 19.94 17.28
CA GLN A 454 34.48 20.15 18.12
C GLN A 454 33.63 21.38 17.73
N SER A 455 34.08 22.21 16.78
CA SER A 455 33.25 23.29 16.22
C SER A 455 32.26 22.82 15.15
N GLU A 456 32.47 21.62 14.61
CA GLU A 456 31.54 20.93 13.71
C GLU A 456 30.61 19.98 14.49
N TYR A 457 29.48 19.63 13.89
CA TYR A 457 28.56 18.67 14.48
C TYR A 457 29.09 17.26 14.33
N HIS A 458 29.26 16.57 15.46
CA HIS A 458 29.52 15.15 15.53
C HIS A 458 28.49 14.45 16.41
N ILE A 459 28.32 13.14 16.20
CA ILE A 459 27.52 12.28 17.08
C ILE A 459 28.48 11.62 18.06
N TYR A 460 28.36 11.96 19.32
CA TYR A 460 29.18 11.41 20.38
C TYR A 460 28.37 10.37 21.17
N GLU A 461 29.00 9.26 21.54
CA GLU A 461 28.39 8.20 22.35
C GLU A 461 29.32 7.80 23.50
N ILE A 462 28.83 7.87 24.73
CA ILE A 462 29.50 7.41 25.96
C ILE A 462 28.78 6.14 26.44
N ARG A 463 29.41 4.98 26.28
CA ARG A 463 28.91 3.69 26.79
C ARG A 463 29.50 3.39 28.16
N ARG A 464 28.67 3.26 29.19
CA ARG A 464 29.08 2.91 30.56
C ARG A 464 28.78 1.44 30.82
N TYR A 465 29.81 0.61 30.86
CA TYR A 465 29.72 -0.79 31.26
C TYR A 465 29.87 -0.93 32.78
N ALA A 466 29.78 -2.16 33.30
CA ALA A 466 29.92 -2.41 34.73
C ALA A 466 31.31 -2.04 35.27
N ASP A 467 32.35 -2.25 34.47
CA ASP A 467 33.75 -2.18 34.87
C ASP A 467 34.66 -1.42 33.88
N TYR A 468 34.09 -0.70 32.90
CA TYR A 468 34.81 0.19 31.99
C TYR A 468 33.82 1.14 31.28
N SER A 469 34.34 2.10 30.52
CA SER A 469 33.56 2.94 29.61
C SER A 469 34.21 3.05 28.24
N LYS A 470 33.41 3.23 27.19
CA LYS A 470 33.88 3.41 25.81
C LYS A 470 33.29 4.67 25.21
N PHE A 471 34.07 5.31 24.33
CA PHE A 471 33.71 6.56 23.69
C PHE A 471 33.75 6.40 22.19
N TYR A 472 32.68 6.82 21.54
CA TYR A 472 32.55 6.77 20.10
C TYR A 472 32.25 8.15 19.56
N VAL A 473 32.80 8.43 18.38
CA VAL A 473 32.51 9.63 17.58
C VAL A 473 32.11 9.18 16.20
N ASP A 474 30.93 9.59 15.75
CA ASP A 474 30.31 9.20 14.47
C ASP A 474 30.23 7.67 14.26
N GLY A 475 30.22 6.91 15.36
CA GLY A 475 30.17 5.45 15.37
C GLY A 475 31.53 4.76 15.47
N GLU A 476 32.63 5.49 15.36
CA GLU A 476 33.99 4.95 15.49
C GLU A 476 34.46 5.02 16.94
N LEU A 477 35.06 3.92 17.44
CA LEU A 477 35.64 3.88 18.78
C LEU A 477 36.89 4.75 18.83
N VAL A 478 36.87 5.80 19.66
CA VAL A 478 38.00 6.75 19.79
C VAL A 478 38.77 6.57 21.10
N ALA A 479 38.10 6.10 22.15
CA ALA A 479 38.73 5.95 23.48
C ALA A 479 38.08 4.85 24.32
N SER A 480 38.84 4.31 25.28
CA SER A 480 38.35 3.35 26.28
C SER A 480 38.95 3.67 27.66
N LEU A 481 38.10 3.69 28.68
CA LEU A 481 38.47 3.99 30.06
C LEU A 481 38.23 2.75 30.93
N ASP A 482 39.31 2.13 31.39
CA ASP A 482 39.28 0.92 32.24
C ASP A 482 39.74 1.18 33.69
N GLN A 483 39.98 2.45 34.04
CA GLN A 483 40.32 2.91 35.39
C GLN A 483 39.57 4.21 35.70
N ASN A 484 39.29 4.47 36.99
CA ASN A 484 38.64 5.70 37.46
C ASN A 484 37.28 6.00 36.80
N TYR A 485 36.55 4.98 36.38
CA TYR A 485 35.19 5.11 35.83
C TYR A 485 34.14 5.06 36.96
N PRO A 486 33.15 5.95 36.95
CA PRO A 486 32.07 5.92 37.94
C PRO A 486 31.10 4.76 37.67
N THR A 487 30.79 4.01 38.72
CA THR A 487 29.81 2.91 38.71
C THR A 487 28.47 3.28 39.35
N GLU A 488 28.37 4.48 39.93
CA GLU A 488 27.15 5.01 40.54
C GLU A 488 26.16 5.55 39.50
N ASP A 489 24.91 5.76 39.90
CA ASP A 489 23.89 6.37 39.04
C ASP A 489 24.20 7.86 38.88
N LEU A 490 24.28 8.35 37.63
CA LEU A 490 24.68 9.72 37.32
C LEU A 490 23.64 10.42 36.44
N TYR A 491 23.50 11.73 36.61
CA TYR A 491 22.67 12.55 35.74
C TYR A 491 23.38 12.75 34.40
N VAL A 492 22.64 12.83 33.30
CA VAL A 492 23.19 13.35 32.04
C VAL A 492 23.05 14.87 31.99
N GLY A 493 24.05 15.55 31.45
CA GLY A 493 24.03 17.01 31.35
C GLY A 493 24.77 17.55 30.14
N ILE A 494 24.48 18.79 29.79
CA ILE A 494 25.15 19.59 28.76
C ILE A 494 25.49 20.95 29.36
N GLY A 495 26.68 21.46 29.11
CA GLY A 495 27.03 22.81 29.53
C GLY A 495 28.49 23.13 29.31
N GLY A 496 29.04 23.96 30.19
CA GLY A 496 30.47 24.20 30.22
C GLY A 496 30.93 25.27 31.19
N HIS A 497 32.25 25.43 31.25
CA HIS A 497 32.94 26.38 32.12
C HIS A 497 33.91 27.26 31.33
N THR A 498 33.99 28.55 31.68
CA THR A 498 34.92 29.53 31.08
C THR A 498 35.48 30.47 32.13
N HIS A 499 36.77 30.80 32.05
CA HIS A 499 37.44 31.73 32.97
C HIS A 499 37.52 33.18 32.47
N SER A 500 37.28 33.45 31.18
CA SER A 500 37.46 34.81 30.64
C SER A 500 36.71 35.17 29.36
N GLU A 501 36.04 34.23 28.67
CA GLU A 501 35.36 34.48 27.39
C GLU A 501 33.97 33.83 27.32
N THR A 502 33.06 34.39 26.51
CA THR A 502 31.73 33.83 26.26
C THR A 502 31.77 32.81 25.14
N GLY A 503 31.15 31.64 25.31
CA GLY A 503 30.88 30.71 24.21
C GLY A 503 29.70 29.80 24.53
N GLN A 504 29.37 28.91 23.61
CA GLN A 504 28.11 28.16 23.60
C GLN A 504 28.37 26.66 23.45
N SER A 505 27.61 25.88 24.22
CA SER A 505 27.46 24.44 24.05
C SER A 505 26.14 24.20 23.33
N ILE A 506 26.18 23.59 22.15
CA ILE A 506 25.01 23.49 21.26
C ILE A 506 24.71 22.02 21.00
N ALA A 507 23.50 21.60 21.33
CA ALA A 507 23.01 20.23 21.13
C ALA A 507 21.80 20.22 20.19
N ASP A 508 21.76 19.22 19.31
CA ASP A 508 20.65 18.97 18.37
C ASP A 508 19.71 17.88 18.89
N TYR A 509 20.26 16.81 19.46
CA TYR A 509 19.49 15.83 20.22
C TYR A 509 20.39 15.10 21.20
N ILE A 510 19.77 14.59 22.27
CA ILE A 510 20.40 13.76 23.27
C ILE A 510 19.46 12.61 23.64
N TYR A 511 20.02 11.43 23.88
CA TYR A 511 19.24 10.32 24.41
C TYR A 511 20.09 9.34 25.22
N VAL A 512 19.42 8.62 26.12
CA VAL A 512 19.99 7.50 26.88
C VAL A 512 19.34 6.20 26.43
N ARG A 513 20.15 5.19 26.11
CA ARG A 513 19.69 3.86 25.71
C ARG A 513 20.38 2.76 26.49
N LYS A 514 19.77 1.59 26.55
CA LYS A 514 20.43 0.38 27.06
C LYS A 514 21.56 -0.06 26.13
N ILE A 515 22.57 -0.72 26.70
CA ILE A 515 23.63 -1.39 25.96
C ILE A 515 23.77 -2.86 26.40
N ALA A 516 24.37 -3.65 25.53
CA ALA A 516 24.82 -5.01 25.80
C ALA A 516 26.35 -5.11 25.61
N GLU A 517 26.97 -6.17 26.16
CA GLU A 517 28.40 -6.45 25.96
C GLU A 517 28.75 -6.60 24.46
N GLN A 518 27.80 -7.13 23.68
CA GLN A 518 27.85 -7.15 22.22
C GLN A 518 26.49 -6.71 21.68
N ASP A 519 26.49 -5.71 20.78
CA ASP A 519 25.26 -5.21 20.15
C ASP A 519 24.61 -6.34 19.29
N PRO A 520 23.27 -6.41 19.20
CA PRO A 520 22.58 -7.38 18.36
C PRO A 520 22.97 -7.25 16.88
N GLU A 521 23.02 -8.39 16.19
CA GLU A 521 23.20 -8.45 14.74
C GLU A 521 21.85 -8.26 14.04
N ILE A 522 21.83 -7.50 12.94
CA ILE A 522 20.60 -7.13 12.24
C ILE A 522 20.70 -7.55 10.78
N SER A 523 19.65 -8.22 10.29
CA SER A 523 19.47 -8.57 8.89
C SER A 523 18.12 -8.06 8.40
N VAL A 524 18.10 -7.38 7.25
CA VAL A 524 16.87 -6.90 6.61
C VAL A 524 16.51 -7.86 5.49
N GLY A 525 15.36 -8.51 5.62
CA GLY A 525 14.82 -9.46 4.65
C GLY A 525 14.31 -8.79 3.37
N PRO A 526 13.92 -9.60 2.37
CA PRO A 526 13.42 -9.10 1.09
C PRO A 526 12.10 -8.35 1.26
N GLU A 527 11.80 -7.50 0.27
CA GLU A 527 10.51 -6.80 0.16
C GLU A 527 9.41 -7.76 -0.22
N GLN A 528 8.32 -7.74 0.53
CA GLN A 528 7.08 -8.42 0.17
C GLN A 528 6.23 -7.43 -0.64
N SER A 529 5.94 -7.76 -1.92
CA SER A 529 5.23 -6.87 -2.86
C SER A 529 3.70 -6.98 -2.75
N SER A 530 3.01 -5.99 -3.31
CA SER A 530 1.55 -5.91 -3.46
C SER A 530 0.92 -7.03 -4.30
N ASP A 531 1.69 -7.74 -5.13
CA ASP A 531 1.18 -8.85 -5.96
C ASP A 531 0.79 -10.08 -5.12
N LEU A 532 1.23 -10.08 -3.86
CA LEU A 532 0.91 -11.08 -2.86
C LEU A 532 -0.28 -10.67 -1.97
N GLN A 533 -0.98 -9.59 -2.31
CA GLN A 533 -2.21 -9.21 -1.63
C GLN A 533 -3.31 -10.27 -1.89
N GLY A 534 -3.82 -10.87 -0.82
CA GLY A 534 -4.79 -11.97 -0.87
C GLY A 534 -4.18 -13.39 -0.79
N TRP A 535 -2.85 -13.51 -0.66
CA TRP A 535 -2.16 -14.79 -0.47
C TRP A 535 -1.96 -15.09 1.02
N ALA A 536 -2.90 -15.82 1.61
CA ALA A 536 -3.04 -15.96 3.07
C ALA A 536 -1.85 -16.65 3.79
N TYR A 537 -1.06 -17.47 3.08
CA TYR A 537 -0.03 -18.31 3.69
C TYR A 537 1.28 -18.29 2.90
N MET A 538 2.37 -18.44 3.64
CA MET A 538 3.72 -18.58 3.09
C MET A 538 4.45 -19.76 3.76
N ARG A 539 5.28 -20.48 3.01
CA ARG A 539 6.24 -21.47 3.53
C ARG A 539 7.61 -21.28 2.89
N GLU A 540 8.65 -21.37 3.70
CA GLU A 540 10.02 -21.51 3.22
C GLU A 540 10.30 -22.98 2.85
N ILE A 541 11.00 -23.18 1.74
CA ILE A 541 11.38 -24.48 1.22
C ILE A 541 12.89 -24.47 0.99
N THR A 542 13.60 -25.38 1.65
CA THR A 542 15.04 -25.55 1.45
C THR A 542 15.31 -26.74 0.55
N ILE A 543 16.10 -26.52 -0.50
CA ILE A 543 16.55 -27.56 -1.42
C ILE A 543 18.03 -27.80 -1.20
N THR A 544 18.42 -29.03 -0.88
CA THR A 544 19.81 -29.43 -0.69
C THR A 544 20.26 -30.33 -1.84
N ASN A 545 21.38 -29.97 -2.48
CA ASN A 545 22.02 -30.75 -3.51
C ASN A 545 23.16 -31.60 -2.92
N PRO A 546 23.01 -32.94 -2.83
CA PRO A 546 24.05 -33.83 -2.30
C PRO A 546 25.16 -34.14 -3.31
N ASN A 547 25.04 -33.70 -4.57
CA ASN A 547 26.00 -34.01 -5.63
C ASN A 547 27.22 -33.08 -5.57
N SER A 548 28.36 -33.56 -6.07
CA SER A 548 29.59 -32.76 -6.20
C SER A 548 29.57 -31.75 -7.35
N THR A 549 28.47 -31.67 -8.09
CA THR A 549 28.28 -30.75 -9.22
C THR A 549 27.05 -29.89 -8.96
N GLU A 550 27.12 -28.63 -9.38
CA GLU A 550 25.98 -27.71 -9.36
C GLU A 550 24.86 -28.25 -10.26
N LEU A 551 23.61 -28.08 -9.81
CA LEU A 551 22.43 -28.39 -10.61
C LEU A 551 21.90 -27.08 -11.17
N THR A 552 21.77 -26.99 -12.50
CA THR A 552 21.29 -25.78 -13.18
C THR A 552 20.01 -26.05 -13.96
N ASP A 553 19.06 -25.11 -13.88
CA ASP A 553 17.70 -25.21 -14.43
C ASP A 553 17.11 -26.61 -14.22
N PHE A 554 17.13 -27.06 -12.96
CA PHE A 554 16.87 -28.45 -12.59
C PHE A 554 15.45 -28.60 -12.05
N GLN A 555 14.75 -29.65 -12.48
CA GLN A 555 13.37 -29.92 -12.07
C GLN A 555 13.34 -30.74 -10.78
N ILE A 556 12.75 -30.19 -9.73
CA ILE A 556 12.78 -30.76 -8.37
C ILE A 556 11.35 -31.02 -7.89
N PRO A 557 11.03 -32.25 -7.42
CA PRO A 557 9.73 -32.55 -6.85
C PRO A 557 9.65 -32.01 -5.42
N VAL A 558 8.57 -31.29 -5.14
CA VAL A 558 8.20 -30.71 -3.85
C VAL A 558 6.88 -31.34 -3.42
N ILE A 559 6.90 -31.99 -2.27
CA ILE A 559 5.69 -32.55 -1.65
C ILE A 559 5.24 -31.58 -0.56
N LEU A 560 4.14 -30.90 -0.81
CA LEU A 560 3.49 -30.05 0.19
C LEU A 560 2.47 -30.89 0.97
N ALA A 561 2.68 -31.07 2.27
CA ALA A 561 1.78 -31.81 3.14
C ALA A 561 1.15 -30.92 4.22
N GLY A 562 -0.03 -31.32 4.72
CA GLY A 562 -0.67 -30.66 5.86
C GLY A 562 -1.11 -29.23 5.57
N TYR A 563 -1.63 -28.97 4.37
CA TYR A 563 -2.27 -27.70 4.02
C TYR A 563 -3.79 -27.80 4.20
N ASN A 564 -4.43 -26.68 4.59
CA ASN A 564 -5.88 -26.63 4.78
C ASN A 564 -6.61 -25.83 3.69
N VAL A 565 -5.88 -25.03 2.90
CA VAL A 565 -6.47 -23.95 2.10
C VAL A 565 -6.09 -23.94 0.63
N VAL A 566 -5.14 -24.77 0.18
CA VAL A 566 -4.82 -24.92 -1.25
C VAL A 566 -6.08 -25.35 -1.99
N THR A 567 -6.33 -24.74 -3.14
CA THR A 567 -7.46 -25.06 -4.04
C THR A 567 -7.36 -26.49 -4.58
N ASN A 568 -8.49 -27.08 -5.02
CA ASN A 568 -8.50 -28.47 -5.51
C ASN A 568 -7.67 -28.69 -6.77
N ASP A 569 -7.44 -27.63 -7.52
CA ASP A 569 -6.67 -27.57 -8.78
C ASP A 569 -5.27 -26.96 -8.58
N GLY A 570 -4.90 -26.58 -7.35
CA GLY A 570 -3.59 -26.00 -7.04
C GLY A 570 -3.31 -24.66 -7.71
N ARG A 571 -4.34 -23.97 -8.22
CA ARG A 571 -4.19 -22.71 -8.95
C ARG A 571 -3.65 -21.57 -8.09
N ASP A 572 -3.85 -21.68 -6.78
CA ASP A 572 -3.39 -20.77 -5.75
C ASP A 572 -2.01 -21.15 -5.19
N LEU A 573 -1.07 -21.58 -6.04
CA LEU A 573 0.33 -21.83 -5.66
C LEU A 573 1.26 -20.86 -6.39
N ARG A 574 2.25 -20.28 -5.70
CA ARG A 574 3.31 -19.46 -6.32
C ARG A 574 4.65 -19.74 -5.69
N PHE A 575 5.65 -20.01 -6.51
CA PHE A 575 7.02 -20.26 -6.09
C PHE A 575 7.91 -19.07 -6.47
N TYR A 576 8.68 -18.56 -5.52
CA TYR A 576 9.63 -17.46 -5.72
C TYR A 576 11.02 -17.88 -5.27
N SER A 577 12.03 -17.39 -5.97
CA SER A 577 13.43 -17.63 -5.61
C SER A 577 13.78 -17.02 -4.25
N SER A 578 15.00 -17.25 -3.75
CA SER A 578 15.49 -16.69 -2.47
C SER A 578 15.45 -15.16 -2.40
N ASP A 579 15.36 -14.46 -3.55
CA ASP A 579 15.18 -13.00 -3.61
C ASP A 579 13.75 -12.54 -3.27
N GLY A 580 12.78 -13.46 -3.21
CA GLY A 580 11.37 -13.17 -2.98
C GLY A 580 10.66 -12.43 -4.12
N GLN A 581 11.32 -12.24 -5.27
CA GLN A 581 10.81 -11.46 -6.42
C GLN A 581 10.74 -12.27 -7.70
N THR A 582 11.70 -13.15 -7.93
CA THR A 582 11.75 -13.96 -9.15
C THR A 582 10.84 -15.15 -9.04
N GLU A 583 9.66 -15.07 -9.67
CA GLU A 583 8.72 -16.19 -9.77
C GLU A 583 9.32 -17.33 -10.61
N MET A 584 9.18 -18.56 -10.13
CA MET A 584 9.76 -19.76 -10.74
C MET A 584 8.69 -20.60 -11.43
N PRO A 585 8.99 -21.19 -12.60
CA PRO A 585 8.10 -22.14 -13.25
C PRO A 585 7.83 -23.35 -12.35
N TYR A 586 6.57 -23.74 -12.28
CA TYR A 586 6.14 -24.93 -11.55
C TYR A 586 5.05 -25.68 -12.33
N TYR A 587 4.89 -26.96 -11.99
CA TYR A 587 3.86 -27.84 -12.53
C TYR A 587 3.22 -28.62 -11.39
N VAL A 588 1.91 -28.53 -11.26
CA VAL A 588 1.11 -29.27 -10.28
C VAL A 588 0.78 -30.63 -10.89
N GLU A 589 1.35 -31.70 -10.32
CA GLU A 589 1.08 -33.07 -10.77
C GLU A 589 -0.23 -33.59 -10.18
N GLU A 590 -0.41 -33.44 -8.87
CA GLU A 590 -1.64 -33.85 -8.18
C GLU A 590 -1.89 -32.97 -6.94
N VAL A 591 -3.16 -32.69 -6.66
CA VAL A 591 -3.62 -32.16 -5.37
C VAL A 591 -4.60 -33.15 -4.75
N ASN A 592 -4.20 -33.78 -3.66
CA ASN A 592 -4.97 -34.81 -2.97
C ASN A 592 -5.41 -34.34 -1.58
N LYS A 593 -6.70 -34.01 -1.44
CA LYS A 593 -7.31 -33.57 -0.17
C LYS A 593 -7.84 -34.71 0.71
N ALA A 594 -7.23 -35.90 0.65
CA ALA A 594 -7.51 -36.98 1.61
C ALA A 594 -6.96 -36.64 3.01
N SER A 595 -6.94 -37.61 3.93
CA SER A 595 -6.67 -37.42 5.37
C SER A 595 -5.37 -36.69 5.75
N GLU A 596 -4.45 -36.48 4.81
CA GLU A 596 -3.16 -35.80 5.04
C GLU A 596 -2.96 -34.51 4.21
N SER A 597 -3.88 -34.17 3.29
CA SER A 597 -3.77 -33.05 2.33
C SER A 597 -2.37 -32.93 1.72
N ILE A 598 -2.12 -33.65 0.63
CA ILE A 598 -0.81 -33.70 -0.06
C ILE A 598 -0.94 -33.09 -1.45
N ALA A 599 0.03 -32.28 -1.86
CA ALA A 599 0.14 -31.73 -3.21
C ALA A 599 1.55 -32.01 -3.74
N GLU A 600 1.60 -32.63 -4.91
CA GLU A 600 2.83 -33.04 -5.57
C GLU A 600 3.13 -32.06 -6.70
N ILE A 601 4.25 -31.36 -6.57
CA ILE A 601 4.54 -30.18 -7.39
C ILE A 601 5.97 -30.28 -7.89
N TRP A 602 6.20 -30.01 -9.17
CA TRP A 602 7.53 -29.90 -9.74
C TRP A 602 7.91 -28.43 -9.90
N VAL A 603 9.09 -28.04 -9.43
CA VAL A 603 9.60 -26.67 -9.53
C VAL A 603 10.90 -26.67 -10.31
N LYS A 604 11.05 -25.77 -11.29
CA LYS A 604 12.29 -25.60 -12.04
C LYS A 604 13.19 -24.56 -11.36
N VAL A 605 14.25 -25.04 -10.74
CA VAL A 605 15.18 -24.22 -9.95
C VAL A 605 16.41 -23.87 -10.78
N SER A 606 16.70 -22.57 -10.92
CA SER A 606 17.76 -22.09 -11.81
C SER A 606 19.16 -22.56 -11.42
N SER A 607 19.49 -22.59 -10.12
CA SER A 607 20.77 -23.09 -9.63
C SER A 607 20.67 -23.62 -8.20
N VAL A 608 21.27 -24.80 -7.95
CA VAL A 608 21.54 -25.33 -6.60
C VAL A 608 23.03 -25.68 -6.49
N PRO A 609 23.79 -25.01 -5.61
CA PRO A 609 25.24 -25.21 -5.50
C PRO A 609 25.65 -26.65 -5.20
N ALA A 610 26.82 -27.07 -5.68
CA ALA A 610 27.40 -28.39 -5.37
C ALA A 610 27.61 -28.57 -3.85
N ASN A 611 27.09 -29.67 -3.27
CA ASN A 611 27.09 -29.92 -1.82
C ASN A 611 26.54 -28.75 -0.99
N GLY A 612 25.61 -27.97 -1.54
CA GLY A 612 25.02 -26.79 -0.90
C GLY A 612 23.50 -26.82 -0.91
N SER A 613 22.91 -25.75 -0.40
CA SER A 613 21.46 -25.57 -0.38
C SER A 613 21.05 -24.22 -0.95
N VAL A 614 19.80 -24.10 -1.35
CA VAL A 614 19.12 -22.84 -1.68
C VAL A 614 17.74 -22.84 -1.06
N ASP A 615 17.31 -21.68 -0.58
CA ASP A 615 15.98 -21.46 -0.03
C ASP A 615 15.07 -20.83 -1.10
N LEU A 616 13.79 -21.14 -1.05
CA LEU A 616 12.76 -20.57 -1.90
C LEU A 616 11.45 -20.40 -1.13
N TYR A 617 10.57 -19.55 -1.63
CA TYR A 617 9.32 -19.20 -0.96
C TYR A 617 8.12 -19.70 -1.73
N LEU A 618 7.19 -20.36 -1.03
CA LEU A 618 5.89 -20.77 -1.53
C LEU A 618 4.79 -19.89 -0.92
N TYR A 619 3.98 -19.25 -1.75
CA TYR A 619 2.76 -18.54 -1.34
C TYR A 619 1.50 -19.27 -1.80
N TYR A 620 0.47 -19.33 -0.95
CA TYR A 620 -0.80 -19.99 -1.24
C TYR A 620 -1.98 -19.48 -0.41
N GLY A 621 -3.19 -19.96 -0.68
CA GLY A 621 -4.41 -19.54 0.01
C GLY A 621 -5.09 -18.32 -0.61
N ASN A 622 -4.87 -18.07 -1.90
CA ASN A 622 -5.61 -17.08 -2.68
C ASN A 622 -6.66 -17.77 -3.57
N PRO A 623 -7.92 -17.90 -3.14
CA PRO A 623 -8.93 -18.69 -3.88
C PRO A 623 -9.28 -18.13 -5.27
N ASN A 624 -8.96 -16.84 -5.50
CA ASN A 624 -9.24 -16.12 -6.74
C ASN A 624 -8.06 -16.15 -7.73
N ALA A 625 -6.94 -16.80 -7.39
CA ALA A 625 -5.79 -16.88 -8.26
C ALA A 625 -6.05 -17.75 -9.49
N GLU A 626 -5.60 -17.31 -10.67
CA GLU A 626 -5.53 -18.16 -11.87
C GLU A 626 -4.37 -19.16 -11.75
N SER A 627 -4.47 -20.32 -12.40
CA SER A 627 -3.38 -21.30 -12.38
C SER A 627 -2.22 -20.83 -13.24
N LYS A 628 -0.99 -20.95 -12.71
CA LYS A 628 0.26 -20.75 -13.46
C LYS A 628 1.07 -22.04 -13.61
N SER A 629 0.45 -23.19 -13.30
CA SER A 629 1.04 -24.50 -13.52
C SER A 629 1.31 -24.72 -15.01
N ASP A 630 2.56 -24.96 -15.38
CA ASP A 630 2.98 -25.16 -16.77
C ASP A 630 4.09 -26.22 -16.87
N GLY A 631 3.74 -27.42 -17.33
CA GLY A 631 4.68 -28.52 -17.52
C GLY A 631 5.71 -28.25 -18.63
N GLU A 632 5.34 -27.50 -19.68
CA GLU A 632 6.23 -27.18 -20.81
C GLU A 632 7.34 -26.23 -20.35
N ALA A 633 7.05 -25.32 -19.43
CA ALA A 633 8.05 -24.42 -18.85
C ALA A 633 9.02 -25.14 -17.90
N VAL A 634 8.55 -26.18 -17.21
CA VAL A 634 9.32 -26.92 -16.19
C VAL A 634 10.26 -27.94 -16.83
N PHE A 635 9.74 -28.87 -17.64
CA PHE A 635 10.46 -30.06 -18.07
C PHE A 635 11.27 -29.88 -19.36
N GLU A 636 12.19 -30.80 -19.65
CA GLU A 636 12.93 -30.83 -20.92
C GLU A 636 12.06 -31.34 -22.08
N PHE A 637 11.03 -32.10 -21.73
CA PHE A 637 9.96 -32.56 -22.62
C PHE A 637 8.72 -32.79 -21.76
N TYR A 638 7.55 -32.39 -22.24
CA TYR A 638 6.27 -32.57 -21.55
C TYR A 638 5.15 -32.80 -22.57
N ASP A 639 4.25 -33.72 -22.26
CA ASP A 639 2.97 -33.88 -22.97
C ASP A 639 1.96 -34.59 -22.05
N ASP A 640 0.80 -33.98 -21.87
CA ASP A 640 -0.38 -34.51 -21.17
C ASP A 640 -1.46 -35.02 -22.15
N PHE A 641 -1.26 -34.79 -23.45
CA PHE A 641 -2.20 -35.11 -24.53
C PHE A 641 -3.60 -34.50 -24.42
N ASP A 642 -3.77 -33.43 -23.64
CA ASP A 642 -5.09 -32.79 -23.42
C ASP A 642 -5.60 -32.00 -24.64
N SER A 643 -4.74 -31.76 -25.63
CA SER A 643 -5.13 -31.08 -26.89
C SER A 643 -6.13 -31.85 -27.77
N GLY A 644 -6.42 -33.12 -27.43
CA GLY A 644 -7.35 -33.99 -28.16
C GLY A 644 -6.81 -34.54 -29.48
N ALA A 645 -5.58 -34.20 -29.87
CA ALA A 645 -4.89 -34.73 -31.03
C ALA A 645 -3.39 -34.89 -30.75
N LEU A 646 -2.72 -35.82 -31.43
CA LEU A 646 -1.29 -36.04 -31.22
C LEU A 646 -0.49 -34.86 -31.78
N ASP A 647 0.34 -34.23 -30.94
CA ASP A 647 1.22 -33.17 -31.40
C ASP A 647 2.30 -33.72 -32.35
N THR A 648 2.06 -33.54 -33.65
CA THR A 648 2.97 -34.00 -34.70
C THR A 648 4.30 -33.25 -34.74
N THR A 649 4.49 -32.19 -33.95
CA THR A 649 5.78 -31.52 -33.78
C THR A 649 6.64 -32.19 -32.72
N LYS A 650 6.02 -32.87 -31.74
CA LYS A 650 6.69 -33.63 -30.68
C LYS A 650 6.83 -35.12 -31.02
N TRP A 651 5.84 -35.69 -31.70
CA TRP A 651 5.71 -37.14 -31.90
C TRP A 651 5.69 -37.56 -33.37
N ASP A 652 6.40 -38.65 -33.65
CA ASP A 652 6.16 -39.53 -34.80
C ASP A 652 5.28 -40.71 -34.37
N SER A 653 4.35 -41.14 -35.22
CA SER A 653 3.48 -42.27 -34.93
C SER A 653 3.34 -43.25 -36.10
N ALA A 654 3.01 -44.50 -35.77
CA ALA A 654 2.64 -45.53 -36.74
C ALA A 654 1.55 -46.43 -36.17
N GLY A 655 0.80 -47.12 -37.06
CA GLY A 655 -0.33 -47.96 -36.67
C GLY A 655 -1.58 -47.15 -36.37
N THR A 656 -2.44 -47.67 -35.50
CA THR A 656 -3.67 -46.98 -35.06
C THR A 656 -3.43 -46.39 -33.68
N VAL A 657 -3.35 -45.06 -33.63
CA VAL A 657 -3.17 -44.25 -32.42
C VAL A 657 -4.37 -43.31 -32.32
N THR A 658 -5.06 -43.34 -31.19
CA THR A 658 -6.22 -42.47 -30.91
C THR A 658 -6.01 -41.74 -29.60
N ILE A 659 -6.49 -40.51 -29.50
CA ILE A 659 -6.46 -39.72 -28.27
C ILE A 659 -7.90 -39.41 -27.86
N SER A 660 -8.21 -39.62 -26.59
CA SER A 660 -9.49 -39.26 -25.98
C SER A 660 -9.25 -39.01 -24.50
N ASP A 661 -9.80 -37.92 -23.96
CA ASP A 661 -9.73 -37.56 -22.54
C ASP A 661 -8.29 -37.56 -21.99
N GLY A 662 -7.35 -36.89 -22.69
CA GLY A 662 -5.93 -36.83 -22.29
C GLY A 662 -5.16 -38.14 -22.45
N ILE A 663 -5.79 -39.22 -22.94
CA ILE A 663 -5.16 -40.54 -22.98
C ILE A 663 -4.90 -40.95 -24.43
N VAL A 664 -3.63 -41.23 -24.74
CA VAL A 664 -3.21 -41.90 -25.97
C VAL A 664 -3.46 -43.39 -25.84
N LYS A 665 -4.26 -43.94 -26.74
CA LYS A 665 -4.43 -45.37 -26.94
C LYS A 665 -3.70 -45.83 -28.20
N ILE A 666 -2.79 -46.79 -28.03
CA ILE A 666 -2.08 -47.48 -29.12
C ILE A 666 -2.66 -48.89 -29.24
N ASP A 667 -3.41 -49.14 -30.32
CA ASP A 667 -4.05 -50.44 -30.55
C ASP A 667 -3.02 -51.56 -30.81
N SER A 668 -3.44 -52.81 -30.58
CA SER A 668 -2.61 -54.00 -30.78
C SER A 668 -2.06 -54.10 -32.21
N GLY A 669 -0.75 -54.35 -32.37
CA GLY A 669 -0.07 -54.45 -33.67
C GLY A 669 1.37 -53.92 -33.60
N ASN A 670 1.93 -53.45 -34.72
CA ASN A 670 3.21 -52.72 -34.76
C ASN A 670 3.02 -51.20 -34.60
N GLY A 671 2.02 -50.77 -33.82
CA GLY A 671 1.76 -49.35 -33.57
C GLY A 671 2.76 -48.76 -32.58
N TYR A 672 3.09 -47.48 -32.71
CA TYR A 672 3.93 -46.77 -31.76
C TYR A 672 3.68 -45.26 -31.79
N ILE A 673 4.03 -44.59 -30.70
CA ILE A 673 4.43 -43.17 -30.71
C ILE A 673 5.89 -43.08 -30.28
N LYS A 674 6.62 -42.12 -30.85
CA LYS A 674 8.03 -41.89 -30.56
C LYS A 674 8.32 -40.40 -30.63
N THR A 675 9.11 -39.87 -29.70
CA THR A 675 9.55 -38.48 -29.75
C THR A 675 10.34 -38.19 -31.04
N LYS A 676 10.30 -36.94 -31.49
CA LYS A 676 11.15 -36.44 -32.58
C LYS A 676 12.55 -36.09 -32.10
N ASP A 677 12.69 -35.73 -30.84
CA ASP A 677 13.97 -35.47 -30.19
C ASP A 677 14.54 -36.71 -29.52
N THR A 678 15.86 -36.71 -29.38
CA THR A 678 16.62 -37.75 -28.67
C THR A 678 17.10 -37.22 -27.32
N PHE A 679 17.20 -38.12 -26.35
CA PHE A 679 17.59 -37.82 -24.97
C PHE A 679 18.75 -38.73 -24.54
N GLY A 680 19.74 -38.13 -23.90
CA GLY A 680 20.86 -38.84 -23.26
C GLY A 680 20.57 -39.11 -21.79
N ASN A 681 21.56 -38.83 -20.93
CA ASN A 681 21.43 -38.98 -19.49
C ASN A 681 20.26 -38.13 -18.96
N SER A 682 19.16 -38.78 -18.61
CA SER A 682 17.90 -38.14 -18.24
C SER A 682 17.03 -39.09 -17.44
N THR A 683 15.96 -38.55 -16.86
CA THR A 683 14.94 -39.33 -16.18
C THR A 683 13.60 -39.12 -16.88
N LEU A 684 13.02 -40.21 -17.36
CA LEU A 684 11.73 -40.24 -18.02
C LEU A 684 10.66 -40.67 -17.01
N HIS A 685 9.65 -39.81 -16.83
CA HIS A 685 8.44 -40.07 -16.07
C HIS A 685 7.27 -40.24 -17.01
N PHE A 686 6.45 -41.26 -16.75
CA PHE A 686 5.25 -41.49 -17.54
C PHE A 686 4.19 -42.24 -16.74
N ARG A 687 2.94 -41.89 -17.03
CA ARG A 687 1.78 -42.58 -16.51
C ARG A 687 1.15 -43.42 -17.60
N LEU A 688 1.02 -44.72 -17.38
CA LEU A 688 0.47 -45.62 -18.39
C LEU A 688 -0.27 -46.81 -17.80
N LYS A 689 -1.05 -47.46 -18.66
CA LYS A 689 -1.77 -48.71 -18.40
C LYS A 689 -1.49 -49.72 -19.52
N MET A 690 -1.07 -50.92 -19.15
CA MET A 690 -0.74 -52.04 -20.05
C MET A 690 -1.85 -53.10 -20.03
N ASP A 691 -2.82 -53.00 -20.94
CA ASP A 691 -3.94 -53.95 -21.04
C ASP A 691 -3.59 -55.16 -21.91
N GLY A 692 -2.60 -55.95 -21.50
CA GLY A 692 -2.14 -57.10 -22.28
C GLY A 692 -0.69 -57.49 -22.01
N ARG A 693 0.02 -57.90 -23.07
CA ARG A 693 1.41 -58.38 -23.01
C ARG A 693 2.21 -57.91 -24.20
N LYS A 694 3.52 -57.84 -24.01
CA LYS A 694 4.58 -57.46 -24.97
C LYS A 694 4.58 -55.98 -25.30
N TYR A 695 5.27 -55.21 -24.47
CA TYR A 695 5.47 -53.77 -24.62
C TYR A 695 6.96 -53.43 -24.62
N ASN A 696 7.33 -52.39 -25.38
CA ASN A 696 8.60 -51.70 -25.32
C ASN A 696 8.29 -50.24 -24.95
N ILE A 697 8.72 -49.80 -23.77
CA ILE A 697 8.47 -48.47 -23.25
C ILE A 697 9.80 -47.90 -22.74
N GLY A 698 10.17 -46.69 -23.16
CA GLY A 698 11.37 -46.01 -22.69
C GLY A 698 12.24 -45.51 -23.83
N TYR A 699 13.56 -45.69 -23.71
CA TYR A 699 14.56 -45.15 -24.64
C TYR A 699 14.96 -46.17 -25.70
N GLY A 700 14.95 -45.80 -26.98
CA GLY A 700 15.39 -46.65 -28.09
C GLY A 700 15.89 -45.89 -29.32
N ASP A 701 16.78 -46.52 -30.09
CA ASP A 701 17.30 -45.96 -31.35
C ASP A 701 16.20 -45.84 -32.43
N LYS A 702 15.19 -46.71 -32.31
CA LYS A 702 13.97 -46.77 -33.12
C LYS A 702 12.96 -47.67 -32.43
N PHE A 703 11.70 -47.58 -32.81
CA PHE A 703 10.66 -48.42 -32.20
C PHE A 703 10.17 -49.57 -33.10
N ASP A 704 10.34 -49.52 -34.43
CA ASP A 704 10.12 -50.70 -35.27
C ASP A 704 11.31 -51.69 -35.19
N SER A 705 11.49 -52.37 -34.05
CA SER A 705 12.58 -53.31 -33.72
C SER A 705 13.88 -52.66 -33.19
N PRO A 706 13.86 -52.09 -31.96
CA PRO A 706 15.01 -51.43 -31.34
C PRO A 706 16.25 -52.34 -31.26
N GLN A 707 17.42 -51.79 -31.58
CA GLN A 707 18.71 -52.49 -31.48
C GLN A 707 19.59 -51.94 -30.36
N ILE A 708 19.38 -50.70 -29.92
CA ILE A 708 20.07 -50.06 -28.80
C ILE A 708 19.00 -49.39 -27.95
N TYR A 709 18.94 -49.71 -26.64
CA TYR A 709 17.80 -49.31 -25.83
C TYR A 709 18.01 -49.40 -24.31
N VAL A 710 17.20 -48.65 -23.57
CA VAL A 710 16.92 -48.78 -22.13
C VAL A 710 15.40 -48.79 -21.97
N LEU A 711 14.82 -49.95 -21.67
CA LEU A 711 13.36 -50.13 -21.73
C LEU A 711 12.80 -50.80 -20.47
N LEU A 712 11.63 -50.32 -20.05
CA LEU A 712 10.61 -51.20 -19.50
C LEU A 712 10.10 -52.10 -20.64
N ARG A 713 10.39 -53.39 -20.54
CA ARG A 713 9.99 -54.36 -21.55
C ARG A 713 9.26 -55.54 -20.95
N ASP A 714 8.17 -55.92 -21.61
CA ASP A 714 7.53 -57.22 -21.43
C ASP A 714 7.93 -58.14 -22.58
N ASP A 715 8.57 -59.28 -22.26
CA ASP A 715 8.95 -60.30 -23.25
C ASP A 715 7.85 -61.34 -23.52
N GLY A 716 6.70 -61.18 -22.88
CA GLY A 716 5.58 -62.11 -22.89
C GLY A 716 5.66 -63.15 -21.78
N THR A 717 6.74 -63.16 -20.99
CA THR A 717 6.89 -64.00 -19.80
C THR A 717 7.12 -63.21 -18.52
N SER A 718 7.80 -62.06 -18.62
CA SER A 718 8.15 -61.21 -17.49
C SER A 718 8.28 -59.75 -17.91
N TYR A 719 8.01 -58.85 -16.97
CA TYR A 719 8.42 -57.45 -17.08
C TYR A 719 9.85 -57.29 -16.57
N GLY A 720 10.61 -56.39 -17.17
CA GLY A 720 11.97 -56.09 -16.73
C GLY A 720 12.49 -54.78 -17.26
N LEU A 721 13.55 -54.31 -16.61
CA LEU A 721 14.42 -53.25 -17.10
C LEU A 721 15.50 -53.89 -17.99
N TYR A 722 15.48 -53.57 -19.27
CA TYR A 722 16.44 -54.08 -20.24
C TYR A 722 17.36 -52.97 -20.72
N ASN A 723 18.65 -53.27 -20.71
CA ASN A 723 19.68 -52.43 -21.32
C ASN A 723 20.28 -53.19 -22.50
N ARG A 724 20.48 -52.51 -23.62
CA ARG A 724 21.18 -53.05 -24.77
C ARG A 724 22.03 -51.98 -25.42
N ASN A 725 23.33 -52.26 -25.54
CA ASN A 725 24.25 -51.47 -26.35
C ASN A 725 24.51 -52.16 -27.71
N SER A 726 25.46 -51.65 -28.48
CA SER A 726 25.80 -52.17 -29.81
C SER A 726 26.34 -53.61 -29.82
N THR A 727 26.68 -54.18 -28.65
CA THR A 727 27.37 -55.49 -28.53
C THR A 727 26.56 -56.58 -27.84
N ALA A 728 25.77 -56.24 -26.81
CA ALA A 728 25.05 -57.21 -25.99
C ALA A 728 23.86 -56.56 -25.27
N ASP A 729 22.97 -57.39 -24.72
CA ASP A 729 21.86 -57.00 -23.87
C ASP A 729 21.91 -57.68 -22.48
N ASN A 730 21.28 -57.04 -21.49
CA ASN A 730 21.03 -57.59 -20.18
C ASN A 730 19.63 -57.19 -19.69
N LYS A 731 19.00 -58.06 -18.88
CA LYS A 731 17.71 -57.79 -18.25
C LYS A 731 17.76 -57.98 -16.74
N VAL A 732 17.02 -57.12 -16.04
CA VAL A 732 16.69 -57.28 -14.62
C VAL A 732 15.17 -57.34 -14.52
N THR A 733 14.64 -58.46 -14.02
CA THR A 733 13.20 -58.69 -13.90
C THR A 733 12.62 -57.84 -12.76
N ILE A 734 11.48 -57.21 -13.00
CA ILE A 734 10.66 -56.51 -12.00
C ILE A 734 9.30 -57.21 -11.89
N GLN A 735 8.70 -57.22 -10.70
CA GLN A 735 7.34 -57.68 -10.50
C GLN A 735 6.43 -56.45 -10.43
N LEU A 736 5.66 -56.16 -11.48
CA LEU A 736 4.73 -55.03 -11.47
C LEU A 736 3.43 -55.40 -10.75
N THR A 737 2.90 -54.47 -9.98
CA THR A 737 1.57 -54.58 -9.36
C THR A 737 0.54 -54.03 -10.35
N THR A 738 -0.57 -54.75 -10.56
CA THR A 738 -1.74 -54.28 -11.34
C THR A 738 -1.41 -53.51 -12.63
N PRO A 739 -0.54 -54.02 -13.53
CA PRO A 739 -0.10 -53.27 -14.72
C PRO A 739 -1.25 -52.94 -15.71
N ASP A 740 -2.43 -53.53 -15.51
CA ASP A 740 -3.69 -53.25 -16.20
C ASP A 740 -4.48 -52.06 -15.63
N GLU A 741 -3.96 -51.39 -14.59
CA GLU A 741 -4.39 -50.09 -14.07
C GLU A 741 -3.35 -48.99 -14.43
N PHE A 742 -3.71 -47.72 -14.23
CA PHE A 742 -2.78 -46.61 -14.46
C PHE A 742 -1.79 -46.50 -13.30
N HIS A 743 -0.51 -46.52 -13.63
CA HIS A 743 0.58 -46.39 -12.67
C HIS A 743 1.60 -45.37 -13.15
N TRP A 744 2.28 -44.72 -12.20
CA TRP A 744 3.43 -43.89 -12.48
C TRP A 744 4.68 -44.76 -12.59
N TYR A 745 5.48 -44.50 -13.62
CA TYR A 745 6.76 -45.15 -13.83
C TYR A 745 7.86 -44.09 -13.97
N GLU A 746 8.95 -44.31 -13.24
CA GLU A 746 10.19 -43.55 -13.39
C GLU A 746 11.26 -44.46 -14.02
N LEU A 747 11.75 -44.08 -15.20
CA LEU A 747 12.85 -44.76 -15.90
C LEU A 747 14.06 -43.81 -15.99
N LYS A 748 15.07 -44.05 -15.17
CA LYS A 748 16.33 -43.29 -15.21
C LYS A 748 17.28 -43.92 -16.21
N PHE A 749 17.80 -43.11 -17.13
CA PHE A 749 18.92 -43.45 -17.99
C PHE A 749 20.13 -42.61 -17.56
N GLY A 750 21.01 -43.20 -16.76
CA GLY A 750 22.24 -42.55 -16.29
C GLY A 750 23.51 -43.05 -17.01
N PRO A 751 24.66 -42.42 -16.73
CA PRO A 751 25.93 -42.78 -17.36
C PRO A 751 26.48 -44.14 -16.91
N ASN A 752 26.13 -44.58 -15.69
CA ASN A 752 26.70 -45.78 -15.05
C ASN A 752 25.67 -46.87 -14.78
N GLU A 753 24.40 -46.50 -14.64
CA GLU A 753 23.27 -47.41 -14.42
C GLU A 753 21.97 -46.83 -14.98
N SER A 754 21.01 -47.72 -15.21
CA SER A 754 19.61 -47.37 -15.40
C SER A 754 18.79 -47.92 -14.23
N SER A 755 17.68 -47.26 -13.90
CA SER A 755 16.74 -47.75 -12.91
C SER A 755 15.30 -47.57 -13.36
N LEU A 756 14.43 -48.45 -12.90
CA LEU A 756 13.00 -48.44 -13.18
C LEU A 756 12.24 -48.59 -11.87
N CYS A 757 11.35 -47.66 -11.57
CA CYS A 757 10.46 -47.70 -10.42
C CYS A 757 9.00 -47.62 -10.85
N GLN A 758 8.12 -48.39 -10.20
CA GLN A 758 6.66 -48.22 -10.26
C GLN A 758 6.19 -47.55 -8.95
N ASP A 759 5.42 -46.47 -9.07
CA ASP A 759 4.84 -45.68 -7.96
C ASP A 759 5.85 -45.35 -6.85
N GLY A 760 7.08 -45.02 -7.25
CA GLY A 760 8.18 -44.63 -6.34
C GLY A 760 8.72 -45.71 -5.39
N THR A 761 8.10 -46.89 -5.28
CA THR A 761 8.40 -47.87 -4.22
C THR A 761 8.95 -49.20 -4.73
N ASN A 762 8.57 -49.61 -5.94
CA ASN A 762 8.96 -50.88 -6.53
C ASN A 762 10.04 -50.68 -7.60
N CYS A 763 11.31 -50.73 -7.19
CA CYS A 763 12.45 -50.31 -8.03
C CYS A 763 13.42 -51.45 -8.38
N VAL A 764 13.98 -51.42 -9.59
CA VAL A 764 15.11 -52.25 -10.02
C VAL A 764 16.18 -51.41 -10.71
N THR A 765 17.44 -51.84 -10.62
CA THR A 765 18.60 -51.17 -11.25
C THR A 765 19.36 -52.13 -12.16
N ASN A 766 19.89 -51.64 -13.28
CA ASN A 766 20.70 -52.38 -14.24
C ASN A 766 21.91 -51.54 -14.68
N SER A 767 23.12 -51.99 -14.33
CA SER A 767 24.39 -51.33 -14.68
C SER A 767 25.14 -52.00 -15.84
N SER A 768 24.53 -52.99 -16.50
CA SER A 768 25.16 -53.74 -17.59
C SER A 768 24.70 -53.25 -18.96
N TYR A 769 25.63 -53.16 -19.91
CA TYR A 769 25.39 -52.86 -21.33
C TYR A 769 24.55 -51.61 -21.61
N LEU A 770 24.83 -50.52 -20.89
CA LEU A 770 24.20 -49.22 -21.16
C LEU A 770 24.59 -48.68 -22.54
N PRO A 771 23.65 -48.03 -23.25
CA PRO A 771 23.94 -47.22 -24.42
C PRO A 771 24.85 -46.03 -24.10
N ASP A 772 25.66 -45.60 -25.08
CA ASP A 772 26.57 -44.46 -25.03
C ASP A 772 26.15 -43.31 -25.98
N GLN A 773 24.88 -43.30 -26.40
CA GLN A 773 24.31 -42.34 -27.34
C GLN A 773 22.93 -41.88 -26.86
N GLU A 774 22.48 -40.74 -27.36
CA GLU A 774 21.10 -40.26 -27.17
C GLU A 774 20.11 -41.14 -27.93
N LEU A 775 18.92 -41.33 -27.36
CA LEU A 775 17.89 -42.24 -27.86
C LEU A 775 16.53 -41.55 -27.85
N TYR A 776 15.65 -41.96 -28.75
CA TYR A 776 14.27 -41.47 -28.73
C TYR A 776 13.51 -42.11 -27.58
N ILE A 777 12.51 -41.40 -27.06
CA ILE A 777 11.54 -41.96 -26.14
C ILE A 777 10.35 -42.48 -26.92
N GLY A 778 9.85 -43.65 -26.59
CA GLY A 778 8.72 -44.22 -27.31
C GLY A 778 7.96 -45.29 -26.56
N PHE A 779 6.74 -45.52 -27.04
CA PHE A 779 5.73 -46.38 -26.44
C PHE A 779 5.18 -47.29 -27.53
N GLN A 780 5.35 -48.59 -27.34
CA GLN A 780 5.01 -49.56 -28.38
C GLN A 780 4.52 -50.90 -27.78
N PRO A 781 3.30 -51.36 -28.14
CA PRO A 781 2.98 -52.79 -28.15
C PRO A 781 3.72 -53.51 -29.29
N TRP A 782 4.27 -54.71 -29.05
CA TRP A 782 5.05 -55.45 -30.06
C TRP A 782 4.65 -56.93 -30.21
N GLY A 783 4.73 -57.44 -31.45
CA GLY A 783 4.41 -58.83 -31.77
C GLY A 783 2.91 -59.11 -31.90
N SER A 784 2.50 -60.39 -31.76
CA SER A 784 1.13 -60.86 -32.02
C SER A 784 0.33 -61.12 -30.74
N TYR A 785 0.08 -60.11 -29.89
CA TYR A 785 -0.62 -60.28 -28.59
C TYR A 785 -1.45 -59.03 -28.19
N THR A 786 -2.24 -59.10 -27.11
CA THR A 786 -3.71 -59.23 -27.09
C THR A 786 -4.46 -58.04 -26.45
N GLY A 787 -3.86 -56.84 -26.41
CA GLY A 787 -4.59 -55.63 -26.02
C GLY A 787 -3.76 -54.34 -26.05
N PRO A 788 -4.43 -53.18 -25.91
CA PRO A 788 -3.86 -51.85 -26.18
C PRO A 788 -2.89 -51.36 -25.07
N LEU A 789 -2.06 -50.38 -25.43
CA LEU A 789 -1.28 -49.58 -24.49
C LEU A 789 -1.94 -48.20 -24.33
N TYR A 790 -2.14 -47.76 -23.10
CA TYR A 790 -2.68 -46.44 -22.79
C TYR A 790 -1.60 -45.60 -22.14
N VAL A 791 -1.36 -44.40 -22.66
CA VAL A 791 -0.37 -43.44 -22.15
C VAL A 791 -1.13 -42.16 -21.81
N ASP A 792 -0.94 -41.68 -20.60
CA ASP A 792 -1.53 -40.44 -20.07
C ASP A 792 -0.41 -39.38 -20.08
N THR A 793 0.12 -38.92 -18.95
CA THR A 793 1.20 -37.93 -18.96
C THR A 793 2.57 -38.52 -19.27
N VAL A 794 3.41 -37.76 -20.00
CA VAL A 794 4.83 -38.08 -20.25
C VAL A 794 5.69 -36.83 -20.04
N PHE A 795 6.75 -36.92 -19.24
CA PHE A 795 7.72 -35.85 -19.12
C PHE A 795 9.16 -36.33 -18.88
N VAL A 796 10.12 -35.48 -19.26
CA VAL A 796 11.56 -35.75 -19.11
C VAL A 796 12.20 -34.66 -18.27
N ARG A 797 12.93 -35.08 -17.24
CA ARG A 797 13.75 -34.18 -16.43
C ARG A 797 15.23 -34.53 -16.51
N LYS A 798 16.06 -33.58 -16.10
CA LYS A 798 17.52 -33.78 -16.02
C LYS A 798 17.88 -34.90 -15.04
N TYR A 799 18.98 -35.58 -15.34
CA TYR A 799 19.56 -36.62 -14.50
C TYR A 799 20.38 -36.02 -13.35
N ALA A 800 20.23 -36.57 -12.15
CA ALA A 800 21.15 -36.39 -11.03
C ALA A 800 21.61 -37.76 -10.50
N GLU A 801 22.87 -37.87 -10.07
CA GLU A 801 23.41 -39.11 -9.50
C GLU A 801 22.76 -39.42 -8.14
N GLN A 802 22.53 -38.38 -7.34
CA GLN A 802 21.73 -38.42 -6.13
C GLN A 802 20.64 -37.35 -6.23
N GLU A 803 19.40 -37.70 -5.89
CA GLU A 803 18.30 -36.73 -5.93
C GLU A 803 18.48 -35.65 -4.87
N PRO A 804 18.17 -34.37 -5.19
CA PRO A 804 18.08 -33.31 -4.17
C PRO A 804 17.07 -33.67 -3.10
N SER A 805 17.34 -33.26 -1.86
CA SER A 805 16.36 -33.36 -0.77
C SER A 805 15.66 -32.03 -0.56
N VAL A 806 14.37 -32.08 -0.27
CA VAL A 806 13.53 -30.91 0.01
C VAL A 806 13.08 -30.95 1.47
N SER A 807 13.26 -29.85 2.21
CA SER A 807 12.55 -29.59 3.45
C SER A 807 11.54 -28.46 3.25
N VAL A 808 10.37 -28.60 3.86
CA VAL A 808 9.33 -27.58 3.87
C VAL A 808 9.14 -27.18 5.32
N GLU A 809 9.40 -25.92 5.63
CA GLU A 809 9.29 -25.39 6.99
C GLU A 809 7.81 -25.19 7.38
N SER A 810 7.59 -24.84 8.66
CA SER A 810 6.23 -24.63 9.19
C SER A 810 5.52 -23.50 8.46
N GLU A 811 4.21 -23.65 8.30
CA GLU A 811 3.31 -22.64 7.75
C GLU A 811 3.38 -21.33 8.55
N GLU A 812 3.70 -20.25 7.85
CA GLU A 812 3.61 -18.89 8.37
C GLU A 812 2.33 -18.24 7.82
N THR A 813 1.45 -17.78 8.71
CA THR A 813 0.31 -16.96 8.33
C THR A 813 0.79 -15.60 7.86
N GLN A 814 0.43 -15.22 6.64
CA GLN A 814 0.63 -13.85 6.18
C GLN A 814 -0.30 -12.97 7.04
N ALA A 815 0.26 -12.11 7.90
CA ALA A 815 -0.53 -11.17 8.69
C ALA A 815 -1.45 -10.38 7.74
N GLY A 816 -2.75 -10.66 7.81
CA GLY A 816 -3.74 -10.27 6.82
C GLY A 816 -5.05 -11.07 6.83
N ILE A 817 -5.07 -12.35 7.25
CA ILE A 817 -6.32 -13.13 7.37
C ILE A 817 -6.30 -14.03 8.62
N GLU A 818 -6.53 -13.43 9.79
CA GLU A 818 -7.03 -14.16 10.96
C GLU A 818 -8.57 -14.12 10.94
N HIS A 819 -9.22 -15.24 10.61
CA HIS A 819 -10.62 -15.47 11.00
C HIS A 819 -10.65 -16.00 12.44
N THR A 820 -10.26 -15.15 13.39
CA THR A 820 -10.30 -15.48 14.83
C THR A 820 -11.69 -15.14 15.35
N ILE A 821 -12.63 -16.10 15.30
CA ILE A 821 -13.78 -16.07 16.21
C ILE A 821 -13.30 -16.65 17.54
N SER A 822 -12.76 -15.79 18.39
CA SER A 822 -12.55 -16.11 19.80
C SER A 822 -13.90 -16.40 20.45
N LEU A 823 -14.12 -17.66 20.84
CA LEU A 823 -15.16 -18.05 21.79
C LEU A 823 -14.78 -17.53 23.19
N SER A 824 -14.88 -16.22 23.38
CA SER A 824 -14.81 -15.60 24.71
C SER A 824 -16.09 -14.81 24.93
N ASP A 825 -17.15 -15.53 25.24
CA ASP A 825 -17.95 -15.31 26.46
C ASP A 825 -19.07 -16.35 26.47
N GLU A 826 -19.08 -17.20 27.51
CA GLU A 826 -20.26 -17.96 27.88
C GLU A 826 -21.42 -16.97 28.11
N ILE A 827 -22.28 -16.78 27.11
CA ILE A 827 -23.56 -16.11 27.32
C ILE A 827 -24.39 -17.02 28.23
N GLN A 828 -24.37 -16.69 29.53
CA GLN A 828 -25.31 -17.16 30.52
C GLN A 828 -26.73 -16.83 30.07
N LEU A 829 -27.40 -17.81 29.46
CA LEU A 829 -28.79 -17.73 29.04
C LEU A 829 -29.72 -17.66 30.26
N SER A 830 -30.07 -16.43 30.66
CA SER A 830 -31.23 -16.22 31.52
C SER A 830 -32.52 -16.40 30.69
N HIS A 831 -33.51 -17.07 31.29
CA HIS A 831 -34.70 -17.65 30.65
C HIS A 831 -35.76 -16.66 30.10
N ALA A 832 -35.39 -15.43 29.72
CA ALA A 832 -36.38 -14.37 29.45
C ALA A 832 -36.58 -13.96 27.98
N ASP A 833 -35.58 -14.01 27.10
CA ASP A 833 -35.76 -13.49 25.73
C ASP A 833 -35.50 -14.55 24.66
N LYS A 834 -36.51 -15.40 24.45
CA LYS A 834 -36.52 -16.49 23.46
C LYS A 834 -37.35 -16.15 22.20
N ARG A 835 -37.42 -14.87 21.79
CA ARG A 835 -38.30 -14.47 20.68
C ARG A 835 -37.77 -13.58 19.57
N ASP A 836 -36.55 -13.05 19.64
CA ASP A 836 -36.00 -12.31 18.51
C ASP A 836 -34.55 -12.73 18.26
N LEU A 837 -34.40 -13.75 17.42
CA LEU A 837 -33.15 -14.06 16.71
C LEU A 837 -33.50 -14.11 15.22
N SER A 838 -33.53 -12.95 14.58
CA SER A 838 -33.51 -12.86 13.13
C SER A 838 -32.05 -12.80 12.69
N LEU A 839 -31.50 -13.93 12.24
CA LEU A 839 -30.27 -13.90 11.46
C LEU A 839 -30.58 -13.20 10.14
N SER A 840 -29.76 -12.23 9.77
CA SER A 840 -29.84 -11.59 8.46
C SER A 840 -29.49 -12.60 7.36
N SER A 841 -30.05 -12.42 6.16
CA SER A 841 -29.77 -13.27 5.00
C SER A 841 -28.26 -13.37 4.69
N LYS A 842 -27.47 -12.37 5.11
CA LYS A 842 -26.01 -12.32 4.97
C LYS A 842 -25.29 -13.28 5.93
N GLU A 843 -25.79 -13.42 7.17
CA GLU A 843 -25.25 -14.36 8.17
C GLU A 843 -25.60 -15.81 7.84
N ILE A 844 -26.73 -16.04 7.17
CA ILE A 844 -27.13 -17.35 6.65
C ILE A 844 -26.26 -17.75 5.44
N LEU A 845 -25.92 -16.80 4.56
CA LEU A 845 -25.07 -17.04 3.39
C LEU A 845 -23.63 -17.43 3.80
N ILE A 846 -23.08 -16.75 4.80
CA ILE A 846 -21.73 -17.05 5.36
C ILE A 846 -21.66 -18.47 5.97
N LEU A 847 -22.79 -18.99 6.48
CA LEU A 847 -22.88 -20.35 7.03
C LEU A 847 -23.09 -21.44 5.97
N ILE A 848 -23.57 -21.08 4.77
CA ILE A 848 -23.80 -22.00 3.65
C ILE A 848 -22.51 -22.27 2.87
N ASP A 849 -21.64 -21.27 2.72
CA ASP A 849 -20.39 -21.38 1.94
C ASP A 849 -19.25 -22.14 2.64
N ASN A 850 -19.39 -22.48 3.93
CA ASN A 850 -18.40 -23.25 4.66
C ASN A 850 -18.84 -24.70 4.89
N SER A 851 -18.23 -25.64 4.18
CA SER A 851 -18.47 -27.09 4.27
C SER A 851 -18.31 -27.66 5.70
N HIS A 852 -17.64 -26.92 6.60
CA HIS A 852 -17.40 -27.31 7.99
C HIS A 852 -18.65 -27.27 8.89
N TYR A 853 -19.67 -26.47 8.57
CA TYR A 853 -20.83 -26.24 9.46
C TYR A 853 -22.11 -26.98 9.07
N HIS A 854 -22.08 -27.73 7.97
CA HIS A 854 -23.25 -28.40 7.40
C HIS A 854 -23.91 -29.40 8.37
N SER A 855 -23.12 -30.12 9.18
CA SER A 855 -23.62 -31.11 10.15
C SER A 855 -24.21 -30.48 11.42
N ILE A 856 -23.76 -29.27 11.79
CA ILE A 856 -24.22 -28.52 12.95
C ILE A 856 -25.53 -27.78 12.62
N LEU A 857 -25.64 -27.25 11.39
CA LEU A 857 -26.85 -26.61 10.88
C LEU A 857 -28.03 -27.60 10.78
N ILE A 858 -27.78 -28.83 10.30
CA ILE A 858 -28.79 -29.90 10.26
C ILE A 858 -29.30 -30.25 11.67
N LYS A 859 -28.43 -30.21 12.68
CA LYS A 859 -28.78 -30.52 14.08
C LYS A 859 -29.55 -29.38 14.77
N LEU A 860 -29.25 -28.13 14.43
CA LEU A 860 -29.97 -26.94 14.92
C LEU A 860 -31.36 -26.79 14.30
N LEU A 861 -31.51 -27.20 13.04
CA LEU A 861 -32.79 -27.16 12.31
C LEU A 861 -33.70 -28.34 12.67
N SER A 862 -33.14 -29.52 13.00
CA SER A 862 -33.91 -30.69 13.42
C SER A 862 -34.46 -30.59 14.86
N ASP A 863 -33.83 -29.79 15.72
CA ASP A 863 -34.22 -29.64 17.12
C ASP A 863 -35.28 -28.53 17.37
N ASN A 864 -35.63 -27.71 16.35
CA ASN A 864 -36.52 -26.53 16.48
C ASN A 864 -37.90 -26.65 15.79
N VAL A 865 -38.41 -27.86 15.62
CA VAL A 865 -39.57 -28.15 14.74
C VAL A 865 -40.87 -27.41 15.10
N LEU A 866 -41.39 -26.66 14.12
CA LEU A 866 -42.80 -26.69 13.69
C LEU A 866 -42.82 -26.65 12.16
N LEU A 867 -42.67 -27.82 11.55
CA LEU A 867 -42.63 -28.05 10.11
C LEU A 867 -44.02 -27.97 9.48
N ASN A 868 -44.15 -27.17 8.43
CA ASN A 868 -45.31 -27.11 7.54
C ASN A 868 -45.25 -28.32 6.56
N GLU A 869 -46.37 -29.02 6.35
CA GLU A 869 -46.46 -30.24 5.53
C GLU A 869 -45.96 -30.06 4.08
N ASP A 870 -45.90 -28.81 3.60
CA ASP A 870 -45.39 -28.47 2.26
C ASP A 870 -43.86 -28.58 2.14
N ILE A 871 -43.10 -28.40 3.24
CA ILE A 871 -41.63 -28.53 3.23
C ILE A 871 -41.23 -30.00 3.28
N ILE A 872 -41.99 -30.86 3.97
CA ILE A 872 -41.76 -32.32 3.96
C ILE A 872 -41.96 -32.88 2.54
N LYS A 873 -42.95 -32.38 1.80
CA LYS A 873 -43.12 -32.75 0.38
C LYS A 873 -41.99 -32.24 -0.52
N GLN A 874 -41.43 -31.06 -0.24
CA GLN A 874 -40.29 -30.52 -0.99
C GLN A 874 -38.97 -31.24 -0.66
N VAL A 875 -38.77 -31.68 0.58
CA VAL A 875 -37.60 -32.49 1.00
C VAL A 875 -37.70 -33.93 0.48
N GLU A 876 -38.90 -34.52 0.43
CA GLU A 876 -39.13 -35.79 -0.27
C GLU A 876 -38.93 -35.66 -1.79
N LEU A 877 -39.20 -34.48 -2.38
CA LEU A 877 -38.93 -34.20 -3.80
C LEU A 877 -37.42 -34.04 -4.07
N LEU A 878 -36.66 -33.49 -3.13
CA LEU A 878 -35.20 -33.36 -3.20
C LEU A 878 -34.49 -34.72 -3.09
N ASN A 879 -35.03 -35.66 -2.31
CA ASN A 879 -34.53 -37.04 -2.28
C ASN A 879 -34.82 -37.82 -3.58
N LEU A 880 -35.77 -37.38 -4.40
CA LEU A 880 -36.05 -37.96 -5.73
C LEU A 880 -35.08 -37.45 -6.82
N LEU A 881 -34.29 -36.41 -6.52
CA LEU A 881 -33.29 -35.80 -7.41
C LEU A 881 -31.87 -36.33 -7.15
N SER A 882 -31.70 -37.30 -6.25
CA SER A 882 -30.40 -37.86 -5.85
C SER A 882 -29.91 -39.02 -6.74
N ASP A 883 -30.75 -39.56 -7.63
CA ASP A 883 -30.37 -40.73 -8.43
C ASP A 883 -30.52 -40.46 -9.94
N ASP A 884 -29.38 -40.44 -10.63
CA ASP A 884 -29.12 -40.65 -12.07
C ASP A 884 -30.33 -40.67 -13.04
N ILE A 885 -30.85 -39.50 -13.45
CA ILE A 885 -31.75 -39.39 -14.62
C ILE A 885 -31.24 -38.31 -15.60
N PRO A 886 -31.10 -38.61 -16.93
CA PRO A 886 -30.60 -37.65 -17.92
C PRO A 886 -31.52 -36.44 -18.19
N LEU A 887 -30.88 -35.28 -18.39
CA LEU A 887 -31.39 -33.90 -18.43
C LEU A 887 -32.58 -33.59 -19.37
N TYR A 888 -32.90 -34.45 -20.34
CA TYR A 888 -33.91 -34.17 -21.37
C TYR A 888 -35.36 -34.36 -20.89
N GLU A 889 -35.64 -35.26 -19.93
CA GLU A 889 -37.01 -35.48 -19.43
C GLU A 889 -37.48 -34.44 -18.38
N THR A 890 -36.54 -33.67 -17.82
CA THR A 890 -36.81 -32.68 -16.76
C THR A 890 -37.39 -31.39 -17.32
N ILE A 891 -37.01 -31.02 -18.55
CA ILE A 891 -37.42 -29.76 -19.21
C ILE A 891 -38.88 -29.84 -19.69
N ASP A 892 -39.32 -30.97 -20.24
CA ASP A 892 -40.71 -31.15 -20.71
C ASP A 892 -41.72 -31.14 -19.55
N LYS A 893 -41.36 -31.68 -18.37
CA LYS A 893 -42.25 -31.68 -17.19
C LYS A 893 -42.35 -30.31 -16.51
N GLN A 894 -41.35 -29.45 -16.64
CA GLN A 894 -41.39 -28.08 -16.12
C GLN A 894 -42.26 -27.14 -16.97
N ALA A 895 -42.30 -27.34 -18.30
CA ALA A 895 -43.18 -26.58 -19.19
C ALA A 895 -44.67 -26.88 -18.94
N ASP A 896 -45.00 -28.14 -18.63
CA ASP A 896 -46.37 -28.55 -18.28
C ASP A 896 -46.85 -27.97 -16.94
N LEU A 897 -45.93 -27.81 -15.96
CA LEU A 897 -46.23 -27.18 -14.67
C LEU A 897 -46.50 -25.68 -14.82
N TYR A 898 -45.72 -24.98 -15.65
CA TYR A 898 -45.89 -23.55 -15.94
C TYR A 898 -47.23 -23.26 -16.64
N ASN A 899 -47.62 -24.09 -17.61
CA ASN A 899 -48.92 -23.98 -18.28
C ASN A 899 -50.11 -24.31 -17.38
N THR A 900 -49.94 -25.24 -16.43
CA THR A 900 -50.96 -25.58 -15.42
C THR A 900 -51.21 -24.40 -14.46
N ILE A 901 -50.16 -23.72 -14.02
CA ILE A 901 -50.24 -22.54 -13.14
C ILE A 901 -50.93 -21.37 -13.85
N LEU A 902 -50.58 -21.08 -15.10
CA LEU A 902 -51.23 -20.03 -15.90
C LEU A 902 -52.72 -20.28 -16.12
N SER A 903 -53.13 -21.55 -16.28
CA SER A 903 -54.54 -21.91 -16.43
C SER A 903 -55.38 -21.72 -15.15
N SER A 904 -54.73 -21.69 -13.98
CA SER A 904 -55.38 -21.59 -12.67
C SER A 904 -55.70 -20.15 -12.20
N ILE A 905 -55.16 -19.13 -12.89
CA ILE A 905 -55.33 -17.70 -12.55
C ILE A 905 -56.52 -17.05 -13.29
N SER A 906 -57.24 -17.80 -14.13
CA SER A 906 -58.40 -17.29 -14.85
C SER A 906 -59.72 -17.40 -14.05
N LEU A 907 -60.18 -16.23 -13.57
CA LEU A 907 -61.56 -15.80 -13.24
C LEU A 907 -62.14 -16.05 -11.84
N SER A 908 -62.50 -14.96 -11.14
CA SER A 908 -63.89 -14.45 -11.21
C SER A 908 -64.05 -13.00 -10.69
N GLU A 909 -64.91 -12.25 -11.36
CA GLU A 909 -65.21 -10.82 -11.23
C GLU A 909 -65.84 -10.36 -9.89
N SER A 910 -65.84 -11.15 -8.82
CA SER A 910 -66.65 -10.86 -7.62
C SER A 910 -65.91 -10.22 -6.44
N LYS A 911 -64.61 -9.93 -6.54
CA LYS A 911 -63.80 -9.37 -5.43
C LYS A 911 -63.09 -8.05 -5.73
N LYS A 912 -63.50 -7.34 -6.79
CA LYS A 912 -62.91 -6.03 -7.16
C LYS A 912 -63.27 -4.85 -6.23
N ASP A 913 -64.31 -4.94 -5.40
CA ASP A 913 -64.82 -3.78 -4.65
C ASP A 913 -64.46 -3.72 -3.15
N LYS A 914 -63.57 -4.59 -2.64
CA LYS A 914 -63.17 -4.59 -1.21
C LYS A 914 -61.70 -4.26 -0.93
N ILE A 915 -60.93 -3.90 -1.96
CA ILE A 915 -59.55 -3.43 -1.82
C ILE A 915 -59.47 -2.04 -2.47
N SER A 916 -60.24 -1.08 -1.96
CA SER A 916 -60.09 0.35 -2.31
C SER A 916 -59.58 1.20 -1.14
N LEU A 917 -59.10 0.56 -0.05
CA LEU A 917 -58.63 1.22 1.16
C LEU A 917 -57.46 0.41 1.76
N SER A 918 -56.31 0.42 1.08
CA SER A 918 -54.95 0.07 1.59
C SER A 918 -54.01 -0.17 0.38
N LEU A 919 -53.92 0.78 -0.54
CA LEU A 919 -52.99 0.73 -1.67
C LEU A 919 -52.05 1.94 -1.68
N ASP A 920 -51.64 2.38 -0.49
CA ASP A 920 -50.51 3.31 -0.30
C ASP A 920 -49.21 2.57 0.08
N ASP A 921 -49.23 1.24 0.29
CA ASP A 921 -48.06 0.44 0.71
C ASP A 921 -47.77 -0.79 -0.19
N ALA A 922 -47.94 -0.66 -1.51
CA ALA A 922 -47.58 -1.74 -2.46
C ALA A 922 -46.38 -1.35 -3.35
N LEU A 923 -45.20 -1.76 -2.88
CA LEU A 923 -44.02 -2.22 -3.64
C LEU A 923 -43.61 -1.37 -4.85
N THR A 924 -42.61 -0.50 -4.65
CA THR A 924 -41.96 0.29 -5.69
C THR A 924 -41.20 -0.58 -6.70
N LEU A 925 -41.20 -0.14 -7.96
CA LEU A 925 -40.53 -0.68 -9.15
C LEU A 925 -39.06 -1.14 -8.95
N ASN A 926 -38.38 -0.70 -7.89
CA ASN A 926 -37.01 -1.08 -7.53
C ASN A 926 -36.86 -2.55 -7.13
N GLU A 927 -37.87 -3.17 -6.53
CA GLU A 927 -37.73 -4.56 -6.04
C GLU A 927 -37.89 -5.60 -7.15
N LEU A 928 -38.58 -5.27 -8.24
CA LEU A 928 -38.67 -6.15 -9.43
C LEU A 928 -37.38 -6.15 -10.27
N VAL A 929 -36.61 -5.07 -10.24
CA VAL A 929 -35.30 -4.99 -10.90
C VAL A 929 -34.27 -5.82 -10.13
N TYR A 930 -34.32 -5.79 -8.80
CA TYR A 930 -33.43 -6.56 -7.92
C TYR A 930 -33.56 -8.07 -8.10
N TYR A 931 -34.77 -8.61 -8.29
CA TYR A 931 -34.94 -10.06 -8.51
C TYR A 931 -34.54 -10.54 -9.92
N SER A 932 -34.47 -9.63 -10.90
CA SER A 932 -34.07 -9.99 -12.27
C SER A 932 -32.55 -10.12 -12.42
N SER A 933 -31.76 -9.33 -11.68
CA SER A 933 -30.29 -9.39 -11.73
C SER A 933 -29.74 -10.64 -11.06
N THR A 934 -30.31 -11.05 -9.92
CA THR A 934 -29.89 -12.26 -9.19
C THR A 934 -30.23 -13.54 -9.97
N PHE A 935 -31.31 -13.55 -10.75
CA PHE A 935 -31.67 -14.70 -11.59
C PHE A 935 -30.76 -14.84 -12.82
N TYR A 936 -30.19 -13.74 -13.32
CA TYR A 936 -29.25 -13.73 -14.44
C TYR A 936 -27.82 -14.12 -14.04
N GLU A 937 -27.38 -13.75 -12.83
CA GLU A 937 -26.08 -14.16 -12.28
C GLU A 937 -26.03 -15.68 -12.03
N LEU A 938 -27.11 -16.26 -11.46
CA LEU A 938 -27.24 -17.71 -11.26
C LEU A 938 -27.27 -18.54 -12.56
N LEU A 939 -27.65 -17.94 -13.68
CA LEU A 939 -27.74 -18.60 -14.99
C LEU A 939 -26.40 -18.56 -15.76
N GLN A 940 -25.52 -17.60 -15.43
CA GLN A 940 -24.17 -17.48 -15.99
C GLN A 940 -23.17 -18.42 -15.30
N GLU A 941 -23.35 -18.71 -14.01
CA GLU A 941 -22.44 -19.56 -13.24
C GLU A 941 -22.49 -21.06 -13.58
N ASN A 942 -23.45 -21.54 -14.39
CA ASN A 942 -23.68 -22.98 -14.58
C ASN A 942 -23.71 -23.51 -16.03
N ILE A 943 -23.41 -22.73 -17.06
CA ILE A 943 -23.52 -23.22 -18.46
C ILE A 943 -22.19 -23.10 -19.21
N GLY A 944 -21.54 -24.25 -19.42
CA GLY A 944 -20.36 -24.41 -20.26
C GLY A 944 -20.62 -24.16 -21.75
N LEU A 945 -19.52 -23.87 -22.45
CA LEU A 945 -19.34 -23.20 -23.74
C LEU A 945 -20.02 -23.72 -25.04
N GLN A 946 -21.07 -24.55 -25.00
CA GLN A 946 -21.80 -24.88 -26.23
C GLN A 946 -23.31 -25.02 -25.98
N GLU A 947 -24.05 -23.90 -26.05
CA GLU A 947 -25.42 -23.82 -26.61
C GLU A 947 -25.96 -22.38 -26.52
N ASN A 948 -25.19 -21.41 -27.03
CA ASN A 948 -25.55 -19.99 -27.01
C ASN A 948 -26.47 -19.56 -28.19
N PHE A 949 -27.18 -20.49 -28.81
CA PHE A 949 -27.98 -20.20 -30.01
C PHE A 949 -29.45 -19.82 -29.71
N ASN A 950 -29.96 -20.04 -28.49
CA ASN A 950 -31.36 -19.76 -28.15
C ASN A 950 -31.59 -18.59 -27.18
N ALA A 951 -30.54 -18.02 -26.58
CA ALA A 951 -30.66 -16.87 -25.66
C ALA A 951 -30.94 -15.54 -26.39
N GLY A 952 -30.45 -15.39 -27.63
CA GLY A 952 -30.68 -14.18 -28.44
C GLY A 952 -32.14 -14.00 -28.87
N PHE A 953 -32.89 -15.10 -29.05
CA PHE A 953 -34.28 -15.04 -29.51
C PHE A 953 -35.25 -14.55 -28.42
N LEU A 954 -34.95 -14.80 -27.14
CA LEU A 954 -35.79 -14.39 -26.01
C LEU A 954 -35.53 -12.94 -25.56
N PHE A 955 -34.31 -12.43 -25.77
CA PHE A 955 -33.95 -11.04 -25.46
C PHE A 955 -34.63 -10.03 -26.40
N GLU A 956 -34.73 -10.34 -27.70
CA GLU A 956 -35.50 -9.51 -28.66
C GLU A 956 -36.99 -9.47 -28.31
N GLN A 957 -37.54 -10.57 -27.79
CA GLN A 957 -38.95 -10.66 -27.42
C GLN A 957 -39.28 -9.84 -26.16
N ALA A 958 -38.38 -9.83 -25.17
CA ALA A 958 -38.52 -9.02 -23.95
C ALA A 958 -38.44 -7.51 -24.25
N ILE A 959 -37.55 -7.07 -25.16
CA ILE A 959 -37.45 -5.67 -25.58
C ILE A 959 -38.70 -5.24 -26.37
N SER A 960 -39.22 -6.11 -27.24
CA SER A 960 -40.47 -5.84 -27.98
C SER A 960 -41.67 -5.64 -27.04
N ASP A 961 -41.77 -6.43 -25.97
CA ASP A 961 -42.87 -6.34 -25.00
C ASP A 961 -42.75 -5.10 -24.10
N ILE A 962 -41.53 -4.70 -23.73
CA ILE A 962 -41.25 -3.47 -22.97
C ILE A 962 -41.58 -2.21 -23.80
N ILE A 963 -41.27 -2.21 -25.10
CA ILE A 963 -41.63 -1.12 -26.02
C ILE A 963 -43.16 -1.02 -26.16
N SER A 964 -43.87 -2.15 -26.22
CA SER A 964 -45.33 -2.18 -26.28
C SER A 964 -46.00 -1.63 -25.01
N ILE A 965 -45.42 -1.89 -23.84
CA ILE A 965 -45.90 -1.37 -22.54
C ILE A 965 -45.63 0.14 -22.41
N SER A 966 -44.45 0.59 -22.86
CA SER A 966 -44.06 2.01 -22.93
C SER A 966 -45.01 2.83 -23.82
N GLU A 967 -45.35 2.32 -25.01
CA GLU A 967 -46.31 2.97 -25.92
C GLU A 967 -47.74 3.03 -25.34
N GLN A 968 -48.16 2.01 -24.58
CA GLN A 968 -49.47 1.98 -23.92
C GLN A 968 -49.55 2.93 -22.70
N LEU A 969 -48.46 3.13 -21.96
CA LEU A 969 -48.37 4.08 -20.84
C LEU A 969 -48.38 5.54 -21.31
N ASN A 970 -47.75 5.83 -22.46
CA ASN A 970 -47.75 7.17 -23.08
C ASN A 970 -49.15 7.62 -23.57
N LEU A 971 -50.07 6.66 -23.73
CA LEU A 971 -51.48 6.91 -24.07
C LEU A 971 -52.38 7.15 -22.85
N LEU A 972 -51.91 6.86 -21.62
CA LEU A 972 -52.74 6.86 -20.42
C LEU A 972 -52.41 7.99 -19.42
N VAL A 973 -51.23 8.60 -19.46
CA VAL A 973 -50.86 9.71 -18.56
C VAL A 973 -50.11 10.80 -19.32
N GLY A 974 -50.79 11.91 -19.61
CA GLY A 974 -50.22 13.05 -20.35
C GLY A 974 -49.15 13.80 -19.55
N ILE A 975 -47.90 13.30 -19.59
CA ILE A 975 -46.72 13.93 -18.96
C ILE A 975 -45.85 14.60 -20.03
N ASN A 976 -45.31 15.77 -19.67
CA ASN A 976 -44.61 16.70 -20.55
C ASN A 976 -43.15 16.23 -20.83
N PRO A 977 -42.70 16.13 -22.10
CA PRO A 977 -41.40 15.53 -22.48
C PRO A 977 -40.13 16.27 -22.00
N LYS A 978 -40.25 17.40 -21.29
CA LYS A 978 -39.10 18.12 -20.74
C LYS A 978 -38.59 17.57 -19.41
N ASP A 979 -39.47 16.96 -18.60
CA ASP A 979 -39.08 16.48 -17.27
C ASP A 979 -38.37 15.11 -17.34
N SER A 980 -38.66 14.31 -18.38
CA SER A 980 -37.98 13.03 -18.64
C SER A 980 -36.53 13.16 -19.10
N LEU A 981 -36.16 14.28 -19.75
CA LEU A 981 -34.81 14.50 -20.25
C LEU A 981 -33.82 14.84 -19.11
N PHE A 982 -34.30 15.58 -18.10
CA PHE A 982 -33.50 16.00 -16.95
C PHE A 982 -33.15 14.83 -16.01
N THR A 983 -34.07 13.86 -15.86
CA THR A 983 -33.82 12.65 -15.06
C THR A 983 -32.82 11.71 -15.74
N LEU A 984 -32.83 11.64 -17.08
CA LEU A 984 -31.89 10.83 -17.86
C LEU A 984 -30.48 11.44 -17.88
N GLU A 985 -30.37 12.76 -18.03
CA GLU A 985 -29.08 13.48 -17.96
C GLU A 985 -28.42 13.35 -16.58
N LYS A 986 -29.22 13.38 -15.50
CA LYS A 986 -28.72 13.17 -14.14
C LYS A 986 -28.26 11.74 -13.90
N ALA A 987 -29.00 10.74 -14.38
CA ALA A 987 -28.58 9.33 -14.26
C ALA A 987 -27.28 9.04 -15.01
N ILE A 988 -27.09 9.63 -16.19
CA ILE A 988 -25.85 9.50 -16.98
C ILE A 988 -24.68 10.24 -16.31
N HIS A 989 -24.94 11.36 -15.63
CA HIS A 989 -23.92 12.09 -14.87
C HIS A 989 -23.48 11.31 -13.63
N ASP A 990 -24.42 10.74 -12.87
CA ASP A 990 -24.14 9.98 -11.65
C ASP A 990 -23.41 8.65 -11.94
N ILE A 991 -23.70 8.00 -13.08
CA ILE A 991 -22.97 6.82 -13.57
C ILE A 991 -21.54 7.17 -14.00
N ASN A 992 -21.34 8.32 -14.67
CA ASN A 992 -20.01 8.80 -15.07
C ASN A 992 -19.12 9.24 -13.90
N ILE A 993 -19.70 9.70 -12.79
CA ILE A 993 -18.95 10.02 -11.57
C ILE A 993 -18.50 8.73 -10.88
N LYS A 994 -19.37 7.71 -10.78
CA LYS A 994 -19.02 6.42 -10.17
C LYS A 994 -17.98 5.62 -10.95
N LEU A 995 -17.91 5.77 -12.27
CA LEU A 995 -16.88 5.14 -13.12
C LEU A 995 -15.51 5.84 -13.07
N LYS A 996 -15.40 7.00 -12.41
CA LYS A 996 -14.16 7.79 -12.35
C LYS A 996 -13.32 7.58 -11.09
N GLU A 997 -13.87 6.94 -10.06
CA GLU A 997 -13.23 6.88 -8.73
C GLU A 997 -12.67 5.49 -8.38
N GLU A 998 -12.96 4.43 -9.14
CA GLU A 998 -12.38 3.11 -8.89
C GLU A 998 -11.99 2.42 -10.20
N VAL A 999 -10.79 1.83 -10.20
CA VAL A 999 -10.20 0.88 -11.16
C VAL A 999 -9.14 1.45 -12.12
N ASP A 1000 -7.90 0.97 -11.93
CA ASP A 1000 -6.75 1.09 -12.83
C ASP A 1000 -6.92 0.15 -14.06
N LEU A 1001 -6.56 0.62 -15.26
CA LEU A 1001 -7.29 0.37 -16.51
C LEU A 1001 -6.60 -0.51 -17.57
N SER A 1002 -5.60 -1.32 -17.23
CA SER A 1002 -4.71 -1.86 -18.28
C SER A 1002 -5.04 -3.25 -18.88
N GLU A 1003 -5.77 -4.18 -18.25
CA GLU A 1003 -5.72 -5.59 -18.73
C GLU A 1003 -7.01 -6.47 -18.72
N SER A 1004 -8.23 -5.95 -18.92
CA SER A 1004 -9.43 -6.82 -18.88
C SER A 1004 -10.08 -7.15 -20.25
N ALA A 1005 -10.20 -8.45 -20.56
CA ALA A 1005 -10.94 -8.99 -21.72
C ALA A 1005 -12.46 -8.74 -21.65
N GLU A 1006 -13.01 -8.48 -20.46
CA GLU A 1006 -14.40 -8.04 -20.25
C GLU A 1006 -14.67 -6.69 -20.93
N ILE A 1007 -13.71 -5.76 -20.92
CA ILE A 1007 -13.85 -4.44 -21.55
C ILE A 1007 -13.97 -4.58 -23.07
N LYS A 1008 -13.23 -5.49 -23.72
CA LYS A 1008 -13.40 -5.74 -25.16
C LYS A 1008 -14.81 -6.22 -25.51
N ARG A 1009 -15.45 -7.03 -24.63
CA ARG A 1009 -16.83 -7.49 -24.83
C ARG A 1009 -17.85 -6.37 -24.62
N VAL A 1010 -17.66 -5.55 -23.58
CA VAL A 1010 -18.49 -4.36 -23.30
C VAL A 1010 -18.36 -3.33 -24.44
N LEU A 1011 -17.15 -3.13 -24.98
CA LEU A 1011 -16.90 -2.22 -26.10
C LEU A 1011 -17.59 -2.68 -27.40
N ILE A 1012 -17.61 -3.99 -27.68
CA ILE A 1012 -18.33 -4.58 -28.82
C ILE A 1012 -19.85 -4.43 -28.67
N ALA A 1013 -20.38 -4.62 -27.45
CA ALA A 1013 -21.79 -4.43 -27.15
C ALA A 1013 -22.22 -2.96 -27.33
N LEU A 1014 -21.43 -2.02 -26.79
CA LEU A 1014 -21.65 -0.57 -26.95
C LEU A 1014 -21.55 -0.12 -28.42
N LEU A 1015 -20.59 -0.65 -29.19
CA LEU A 1015 -20.49 -0.38 -30.63
C LEU A 1015 -21.73 -0.85 -31.39
N SER A 1016 -22.32 -1.98 -30.99
CA SER A 1016 -23.52 -2.54 -31.61
C SER A 1016 -24.77 -1.69 -31.29
N GLU A 1017 -24.91 -1.19 -30.06
CA GLU A 1017 -26.00 -0.29 -29.66
C GLU A 1017 -25.91 1.09 -30.33
N VAL A 1018 -24.70 1.65 -30.49
CA VAL A 1018 -24.48 2.93 -31.17
C VAL A 1018 -24.84 2.84 -32.66
N ILE A 1019 -24.55 1.70 -33.32
CA ILE A 1019 -24.97 1.44 -34.70
C ILE A 1019 -26.50 1.38 -34.81
N ALA A 1020 -27.16 0.69 -33.88
CA ALA A 1020 -28.63 0.59 -33.86
C ALA A 1020 -29.32 1.96 -33.64
N LEU A 1021 -28.78 2.79 -32.75
CA LEU A 1021 -29.27 4.16 -32.52
C LEU A 1021 -29.12 5.04 -33.77
N ASN A 1022 -28.02 4.90 -34.52
CA ASN A 1022 -27.80 5.66 -35.75
C ASN A 1022 -28.78 5.23 -36.87
N GLU A 1023 -29.09 3.94 -36.99
CA GLU A 1023 -30.08 3.43 -37.94
C GLU A 1023 -31.51 3.91 -37.61
N ILE A 1024 -31.89 3.89 -36.33
CA ILE A 1024 -33.18 4.38 -35.84
C ILE A 1024 -33.32 5.89 -36.07
N ALA A 1025 -32.26 6.66 -35.81
CA ALA A 1025 -32.25 8.11 -36.05
C ALA A 1025 -32.42 8.45 -37.55
N ASN A 1026 -31.75 7.71 -38.43
CA ASN A 1026 -31.88 7.87 -39.88
C ASN A 1026 -33.27 7.47 -40.40
N TYR A 1027 -33.87 6.42 -39.83
CA TYR A 1027 -35.24 6.00 -40.13
C TYR A 1027 -36.26 7.06 -39.69
N LEU A 1028 -36.15 7.58 -38.46
CA LEU A 1028 -36.99 8.65 -37.93
C LEU A 1028 -36.86 9.94 -38.76
N TYR A 1029 -35.65 10.33 -39.16
CA TYR A 1029 -35.42 11.46 -40.05
C TYR A 1029 -36.17 11.29 -41.37
N SER A 1030 -36.05 10.11 -41.99
CA SER A 1030 -36.68 9.78 -43.27
C SER A 1030 -38.22 9.76 -43.17
N ALA A 1031 -38.77 9.22 -42.07
CA ALA A 1031 -40.19 9.18 -41.78
C ALA A 1031 -40.77 10.58 -41.50
N LEU A 1032 -40.01 11.44 -40.80
CA LEU A 1032 -40.39 12.84 -40.54
C LEU A 1032 -40.45 13.64 -41.85
N MET A 1033 -39.50 13.41 -42.76
CA MET A 1033 -39.46 14.05 -44.07
C MET A 1033 -40.61 13.60 -44.99
N GLN A 1034 -41.06 12.34 -44.90
CA GLN A 1034 -42.25 11.87 -45.63
C GLN A 1034 -43.56 12.42 -45.06
N LYS A 1035 -43.67 12.66 -43.74
CA LYS A 1035 -44.88 13.22 -43.10
C LYS A 1035 -44.91 14.75 -43.02
N LYS A 1036 -43.90 15.43 -43.57
CA LYS A 1036 -43.73 16.90 -43.57
C LYS A 1036 -44.96 17.67 -44.06
N GLU A 1037 -45.64 17.17 -45.11
CA GLU A 1037 -46.85 17.81 -45.64
C GLU A 1037 -48.12 17.51 -44.82
N ALA A 1038 -48.15 16.40 -44.08
CA ALA A 1038 -49.34 15.96 -43.33
C ALA A 1038 -49.47 16.62 -41.94
N LEU A 1039 -48.36 17.07 -41.34
CA LEU A 1039 -48.32 17.56 -39.95
C LEU A 1039 -48.39 19.10 -39.79
N ASN A 1040 -48.42 19.87 -40.89
CA ASN A 1040 -48.55 21.34 -40.86
C ASN A 1040 -47.54 22.05 -39.93
N LEU A 1041 -46.33 21.49 -39.76
CA LEU A 1041 -45.29 22.06 -38.91
C LEU A 1041 -44.71 23.33 -39.54
N SER A 1042 -44.45 24.35 -38.72
CA SER A 1042 -43.82 25.59 -39.21
C SER A 1042 -42.36 25.35 -39.60
N GLU A 1043 -41.85 26.11 -40.58
CA GLU A 1043 -40.48 26.02 -41.10
C GLU A 1043 -39.40 26.14 -39.99
N LYS A 1044 -39.72 26.88 -38.92
CA LYS A 1044 -38.88 27.04 -37.72
C LYS A 1044 -38.86 25.81 -36.81
N GLN A 1045 -39.96 25.05 -36.76
CA GLN A 1045 -40.02 23.78 -36.01
C GLN A 1045 -39.29 22.67 -36.77
N ILE A 1046 -39.41 22.66 -38.11
CA ILE A 1046 -38.70 21.72 -38.99
C ILE A 1046 -37.19 21.95 -38.86
N ASN A 1047 -36.70 23.19 -38.97
CA ASN A 1047 -35.28 23.49 -38.82
C ASN A 1047 -34.72 23.14 -37.42
N ARG A 1048 -35.54 23.19 -36.36
CA ARG A 1048 -35.11 22.77 -35.01
C ARG A 1048 -35.02 21.25 -34.86
N LEU A 1049 -35.95 20.52 -35.45
CA LEU A 1049 -35.94 19.06 -35.48
C LEU A 1049 -34.81 18.50 -36.36
N GLU A 1050 -34.55 19.13 -37.52
CA GLU A 1050 -33.40 18.79 -38.39
C GLU A 1050 -32.07 19.05 -37.68
N LEU A 1051 -31.93 20.16 -36.97
CA LEU A 1051 -30.71 20.48 -36.21
C LEU A 1051 -30.48 19.45 -35.09
N ALA A 1052 -31.53 19.12 -34.33
CA ALA A 1052 -31.46 18.17 -33.22
C ALA A 1052 -31.09 16.76 -33.71
N LEU A 1053 -31.72 16.25 -34.76
CA LEU A 1053 -31.37 14.94 -35.32
C LEU A 1053 -29.98 14.92 -35.95
N SER A 1054 -29.54 15.99 -36.63
CA SER A 1054 -28.18 16.05 -37.19
C SER A 1054 -27.09 16.07 -36.12
N SER A 1055 -27.36 16.71 -34.98
CA SER A 1055 -26.45 16.74 -33.84
C SER A 1055 -26.37 15.37 -33.17
N THR A 1056 -27.48 14.66 -33.00
CA THR A 1056 -27.51 13.31 -32.45
C THR A 1056 -26.78 12.30 -33.36
N ILE A 1057 -26.96 12.38 -34.67
CA ILE A 1057 -26.24 11.54 -35.65
C ILE A 1057 -24.73 11.81 -35.60
N ALA A 1058 -24.32 13.08 -35.60
CA ALA A 1058 -22.89 13.45 -35.53
C ALA A 1058 -22.22 12.99 -34.22
N LEU A 1059 -22.91 13.11 -33.08
CA LEU A 1059 -22.44 12.61 -31.78
C LEU A 1059 -22.28 11.08 -31.77
N SER A 1060 -23.21 10.35 -32.40
CA SER A 1060 -23.14 8.89 -32.50
C SER A 1060 -21.99 8.41 -33.40
N GLU A 1061 -21.70 9.13 -34.50
CA GLU A 1061 -20.60 8.80 -35.41
C GLU A 1061 -19.22 9.12 -34.80
N ASP A 1062 -19.08 10.20 -34.04
CA ASP A 1062 -17.85 10.53 -33.35
C ASP A 1062 -17.57 9.57 -32.19
N LEU A 1063 -18.60 9.16 -31.44
CA LEU A 1063 -18.48 8.15 -30.40
C LEU A 1063 -18.07 6.78 -30.98
N ALA A 1064 -18.68 6.36 -32.10
CA ALA A 1064 -18.32 5.12 -32.79
C ALA A 1064 -16.87 5.13 -33.33
N LYS A 1065 -16.39 6.28 -33.82
CA LYS A 1065 -14.98 6.44 -34.26
C LYS A 1065 -14.02 6.32 -33.09
N SER A 1066 -14.29 7.03 -31.98
CA SER A 1066 -13.46 6.97 -30.76
C SER A 1066 -13.39 5.55 -30.19
N LEU A 1067 -14.52 4.84 -30.16
CA LEU A 1067 -14.58 3.44 -29.72
C LEU A 1067 -13.84 2.49 -30.68
N SER A 1068 -13.87 2.73 -32.00
CA SER A 1068 -13.12 1.92 -32.96
C SER A 1068 -11.59 2.10 -32.89
N ILE A 1069 -11.13 3.27 -32.44
CA ILE A 1069 -9.71 3.57 -32.22
C ILE A 1069 -9.20 2.81 -30.99
N ILE A 1070 -10.00 2.77 -29.92
CA ILE A 1070 -9.72 2.02 -28.69
C ILE A 1070 -9.73 0.50 -28.95
N TYR A 1071 -10.63 0.02 -29.82
CA TYR A 1071 -10.77 -1.41 -30.11
C TYR A 1071 -9.61 -2.00 -30.92
N LYS A 1072 -8.90 -1.20 -31.74
CA LYS A 1072 -8.05 -1.75 -32.80
C LYS A 1072 -6.56 -1.80 -32.50
N ASP A 1073 -5.97 -0.89 -31.72
CA ASP A 1073 -4.54 -0.93 -31.39
C ASP A 1073 -4.28 -0.21 -30.05
N GLY A 1074 -3.72 -0.93 -29.07
CA GLY A 1074 -3.21 -0.33 -27.82
C GLY A 1074 -2.17 0.75 -28.13
N ILE A 1075 -2.38 1.96 -27.63
CA ILE A 1075 -1.67 3.15 -28.09
C ILE A 1075 -0.23 3.18 -27.53
N THR A 1076 0.76 3.40 -28.40
CA THR A 1076 2.17 3.67 -28.04
C THR A 1076 2.55 5.14 -28.31
N ILE A 1077 3.56 5.63 -27.58
CA ILE A 1077 4.12 7.01 -27.59
C ILE A 1077 4.47 7.54 -29.01
N SER A 1078 4.65 6.66 -29.99
CA SER A 1078 4.88 7.01 -31.41
C SER A 1078 3.70 7.74 -32.08
N GLU A 1079 2.48 7.65 -31.54
CA GLU A 1079 1.27 8.20 -32.19
C GLU A 1079 0.84 9.60 -31.71
N LEU A 1080 1.54 10.19 -30.73
CA LEU A 1080 1.47 11.64 -30.42
C LEU A 1080 1.76 12.53 -31.64
N SER A 1081 2.41 11.98 -32.67
CA SER A 1081 2.69 12.67 -33.94
C SER A 1081 1.44 12.98 -34.78
N LYS A 1082 0.29 12.33 -34.53
CA LYS A 1082 -0.99 12.55 -35.26
C LYS A 1082 -1.80 13.75 -34.75
N LEU A 1083 -1.48 14.32 -33.58
CA LEU A 1083 -2.02 15.61 -33.12
C LEU A 1083 -1.62 16.78 -34.05
N SER A 1084 -0.54 16.63 -34.81
CA SER A 1084 -0.14 17.61 -35.84
C SER A 1084 -1.14 17.71 -37.01
N LEU A 1085 -1.89 16.63 -37.30
CA LEU A 1085 -2.89 16.60 -38.36
C LEU A 1085 -4.16 17.38 -37.98
N VAL A 1086 -4.57 17.28 -36.70
CA VAL A 1086 -5.69 18.04 -36.14
C VAL A 1086 -5.34 19.53 -36.04
N ALA A 1087 -4.10 19.86 -35.67
CA ALA A 1087 -3.60 21.23 -35.66
C ALA A 1087 -3.57 21.85 -37.08
N SER A 1088 -3.20 21.06 -38.10
CA SER A 1088 -3.25 21.47 -39.52
C SER A 1088 -4.70 21.73 -39.97
N LEU A 1089 -5.65 20.86 -39.60
CA LEU A 1089 -7.05 20.96 -40.00
C LEU A 1089 -7.76 22.18 -39.36
N ILE A 1090 -7.46 22.47 -38.09
CA ILE A 1090 -7.97 23.65 -37.39
C ILE A 1090 -7.40 24.93 -38.01
N THR A 1091 -6.12 24.90 -38.43
CA THR A 1091 -5.47 26.01 -39.13
C THR A 1091 -6.14 26.27 -40.49
N ASP A 1092 -6.47 25.23 -41.26
CA ASP A 1092 -7.18 25.35 -42.54
C ASP A 1092 -8.63 25.87 -42.38
N ILE A 1093 -9.33 25.47 -41.32
CA ILE A 1093 -10.69 25.95 -41.00
C ILE A 1093 -10.69 27.42 -40.58
N LEU A 1094 -9.69 27.85 -39.79
CA LEU A 1094 -9.54 29.25 -39.36
C LEU A 1094 -9.10 30.15 -40.52
N LEU A 1095 -8.35 29.64 -41.49
CA LEU A 1095 -7.89 30.36 -42.68
C LEU A 1095 -8.89 30.35 -43.85
N SER A 1096 -9.89 29.46 -43.84
CA SER A 1096 -10.91 29.34 -44.89
C SER A 1096 -11.85 30.55 -44.97
N GLU A 1097 -11.95 31.20 -46.13
CA GLU A 1097 -12.84 32.35 -46.35
C GLU A 1097 -14.34 32.00 -46.30
N ASN A 1098 -14.68 30.71 -46.41
CA ASN A 1098 -16.07 30.22 -46.47
C ASN A 1098 -16.68 29.93 -45.10
N VAL A 1099 -15.90 29.98 -44.02
CA VAL A 1099 -16.39 29.73 -42.65
C VAL A 1099 -16.75 31.06 -41.98
N LYS A 1100 -17.99 31.18 -41.49
CA LYS A 1100 -18.53 32.40 -40.89
C LYS A 1100 -17.75 32.77 -39.61
N ARG A 1101 -17.53 34.08 -39.42
CA ARG A 1101 -16.72 34.66 -38.34
C ARG A 1101 -17.14 34.18 -36.94
N ASP A 1102 -18.44 34.10 -36.66
CA ASP A 1102 -18.95 33.68 -35.35
C ASP A 1102 -18.63 32.21 -35.03
N THR A 1103 -18.54 31.35 -36.06
CA THR A 1103 -18.14 29.95 -35.89
C THR A 1103 -16.66 29.84 -35.57
N LYS A 1104 -15.81 30.66 -36.22
CA LYS A 1104 -14.37 30.73 -35.91
C LYS A 1104 -14.12 31.24 -34.49
N VAL A 1105 -14.89 32.23 -34.03
CA VAL A 1105 -14.81 32.79 -32.67
C VAL A 1105 -15.22 31.75 -31.63
N LYS A 1106 -16.28 30.96 -31.89
CA LYS A 1106 -16.69 29.86 -30.99
C LYS A 1106 -15.63 28.77 -30.86
N ILE A 1107 -15.01 28.37 -31.97
CA ILE A 1107 -13.92 27.37 -31.97
C ILE A 1107 -12.73 27.88 -31.15
N LEU A 1108 -12.35 29.15 -31.29
CA LEU A 1108 -11.26 29.76 -30.52
C LEU A 1108 -11.58 29.95 -29.03
N SER A 1109 -12.86 30.22 -28.69
CA SER A 1109 -13.31 30.31 -27.29
C SER A 1109 -13.31 28.96 -26.57
N LEU A 1110 -13.62 27.88 -27.29
CA LEU A 1110 -13.55 26.52 -26.76
C LEU A 1110 -12.10 26.08 -26.48
N LEU A 1111 -11.13 26.70 -27.16
CA LEU A 1111 -9.69 26.49 -26.96
C LEU A 1111 -9.08 27.44 -25.91
N LYS A 1112 -9.90 28.24 -25.21
CA LYS A 1112 -9.48 29.19 -24.15
C LYS A 1112 -8.39 30.21 -24.56
N ILE A 1113 -8.39 30.67 -25.82
CA ILE A 1113 -7.47 31.73 -26.28
C ILE A 1113 -8.07 33.12 -25.99
N ASP A 1114 -7.30 34.00 -25.34
CA ASP A 1114 -7.71 35.35 -24.88
C ASP A 1114 -8.32 36.22 -26.00
N GLU A 1115 -9.46 36.88 -25.72
CA GLU A 1115 -10.16 37.76 -26.65
C GLU A 1115 -9.29 38.91 -27.20
N LYS A 1116 -8.23 39.33 -26.50
CA LYS A 1116 -7.31 40.36 -27.01
C LYS A 1116 -6.57 39.94 -28.29
N VAL A 1117 -6.32 38.63 -28.48
CA VAL A 1117 -5.69 38.09 -29.71
C VAL A 1117 -6.61 38.24 -30.93
N ILE A 1118 -7.93 38.26 -30.73
CA ILE A 1118 -8.95 38.42 -31.78
C ILE A 1118 -8.86 39.82 -32.43
N SER A 1119 -8.42 40.83 -31.67
CA SER A 1119 -8.25 42.21 -32.17
C SER A 1119 -7.04 42.35 -33.11
N TYR A 1120 -5.97 41.60 -32.86
CA TYR A 1120 -4.77 41.60 -33.70
C TYR A 1120 -4.92 40.79 -35.00
N LEU A 1121 -5.79 39.77 -35.01
CA LEU A 1121 -6.07 38.97 -36.21
C LEU A 1121 -6.88 39.72 -37.29
N GLY A 1122 -7.51 40.85 -36.95
CA GLY A 1122 -8.35 41.63 -37.85
C GLY A 1122 -7.61 42.55 -38.82
N LEU A 1123 -6.29 42.74 -38.69
CA LEU A 1123 -5.56 43.79 -39.43
C LEU A 1123 -4.29 43.33 -40.17
N ILE A 1124 -3.94 42.04 -40.18
CA ILE A 1124 -2.69 41.58 -40.80
C ILE A 1124 -2.95 41.11 -42.25
N PRO A 1125 -2.29 41.69 -43.27
CA PRO A 1125 -2.37 41.25 -44.66
C PRO A 1125 -1.91 39.80 -44.84
N HIS A 1126 -2.44 39.15 -45.88
CA HIS A 1126 -2.42 37.71 -46.11
C HIS A 1126 -1.02 37.03 -46.17
N GLU A 1127 0.06 37.80 -46.21
CA GLU A 1127 1.44 37.33 -46.47
C GLU A 1127 2.31 37.14 -45.21
N GLU A 1128 1.85 37.50 -44.00
CA GLU A 1128 2.62 37.32 -42.74
C GLU A 1128 2.02 36.26 -41.78
N ARG A 1129 1.20 35.32 -42.26
CA ARG A 1129 0.49 34.34 -41.41
C ARG A 1129 1.32 33.17 -40.90
N THR A 1130 2.52 32.92 -41.43
CA THR A 1130 3.32 31.71 -41.13
C THR A 1130 4.10 31.82 -39.82
N LEU A 1131 4.42 33.02 -39.35
CA LEU A 1131 5.21 33.22 -38.12
C LEU A 1131 4.35 33.09 -36.85
N TYR A 1132 3.05 33.40 -36.95
CA TYR A 1132 2.11 33.38 -35.83
C TYR A 1132 1.59 31.97 -35.49
N SER A 1133 1.41 31.11 -36.50
CA SER A 1133 1.04 29.70 -36.30
C SER A 1133 2.13 28.92 -35.56
N LEU A 1134 3.41 29.26 -35.75
CA LEU A 1134 4.54 28.68 -35.00
C LEU A 1134 4.58 29.11 -33.53
N ILE A 1135 4.17 30.34 -33.21
CA ILE A 1135 4.11 30.86 -31.83
C ILE A 1135 2.92 30.27 -31.06
N VAL A 1136 1.80 30.03 -31.73
CA VAL A 1136 0.63 29.37 -31.13
C VAL A 1136 0.91 27.88 -30.90
N LEU A 1137 1.57 27.20 -31.84
CA LEU A 1137 1.98 25.80 -31.66
C LEU A 1137 2.99 25.62 -30.52
N SER A 1138 3.96 26.53 -30.35
CA SER A 1138 4.96 26.42 -29.28
C SER A 1138 4.37 26.66 -27.89
N LYS A 1139 3.37 27.55 -27.76
CA LYS A 1139 2.64 27.74 -26.50
C LYS A 1139 1.68 26.60 -26.17
N LEU A 1140 1.07 25.97 -27.18
CA LEU A 1140 0.25 24.78 -26.97
C LEU A 1140 1.11 23.59 -26.51
N LEU A 1141 2.29 23.39 -27.12
CA LEU A 1141 3.23 22.34 -26.70
C LEU A 1141 3.74 22.58 -25.26
N TYR A 1142 4.08 23.82 -24.91
CA TYR A 1142 4.55 24.18 -23.57
C TYR A 1142 3.48 23.98 -22.49
N SER A 1143 2.21 24.28 -22.80
CA SER A 1143 1.08 24.04 -21.88
C SER A 1143 0.75 22.56 -21.69
N LEU A 1144 1.03 21.72 -22.68
CA LEU A 1144 0.75 20.27 -22.63
C LEU A 1144 1.86 19.51 -21.88
N ILE A 1145 3.12 19.94 -22.01
CA ILE A 1145 4.26 19.38 -21.27
C ILE A 1145 4.15 19.68 -19.76
N LYS A 1146 3.63 20.85 -19.38
CA LYS A 1146 3.48 21.24 -17.97
C LYS A 1146 2.43 20.39 -17.22
N THR A 1147 1.45 19.82 -17.92
CA THR A 1147 0.44 18.91 -17.35
C THR A 1147 0.93 17.48 -17.16
N GLU A 1148 2.14 17.13 -17.61
CA GLU A 1148 2.76 15.80 -17.46
C GLU A 1148 3.78 15.75 -16.30
N GLU A 1149 4.14 16.90 -15.70
CA GLU A 1149 4.87 16.97 -14.41
C GLU A 1149 3.90 17.03 -13.20
N GLU A 1150 2.59 17.19 -13.44
CA GLU A 1150 1.52 17.24 -12.43
C GLU A 1150 0.59 15.99 -12.45
N LEU A 1151 0.90 14.98 -13.26
CA LEU A 1151 0.26 13.66 -13.31
C LEU A 1151 1.33 12.59 -13.10
#